data_AF-A0A8J3Q781-F1
#
_entry.id   AF-A0A8J3Q781-F1
#
_cell.length_a   1.000
_cell.length_b   1.000
_cell.length_c   1.000
_cell.angle_alpha   90.00
_cell.angle_beta   90.00
_cell.angle_gamma   90.00
#
_symmetry.space_group_name_H-M   'P 1'
#
loop_
_entity.id
_entity.type
_entity.pdbx_description
1 polymer ?
#
loop_
_entity_poly.entity_id
_entity_poly.type
_entity_poly.pdbx_seq_one_letter_code
_entity_poly.pdbx_strand_id
1 'polypeptide(L)'
;MHLPIWLYVPHMSDAAFVLRVGAGLYMDSNGMIRTGPDPALPTYTVPGGLPVSPDSVKKVFDGIASAMPDPKDPETREKLGRLGVLDDTMKILHDFGKIASTIGKVIGMVGFAVDVAKLLGLLKDGPSAVEQLIEKRYKDLDRRLEGMEIRWQQQDLRNLRVDISNSLSAVDSYLEELRMGVINPANLQVKLQDMRNTHTMMANATGRMLHPSTWLAGFKRADYERVWPWVPWPELHRMPVGIANPNLLQPQNHARFLDHAELVFDHRAMVPGASYAALSYLTLIKAISPEYRSTGEFDDYLVRFADALEALVATMRDTGIARTIHVDGNFGPLGEDEVEDPLIGLPRVGKNCFRFTVGAMDLRSHTNDVWDAMIEAAKLASPMPPRPWTAGPLAQMPDRAGPMWMRWTPPARLERAQEPLTNRTIYEITNKDECIAAANAQAERDYTDVLFGSGYFNLVHLVATLRHNATEPNRSETVTGRTYLSHLKSGSSKVTVTGKVVLSEIIAAQAERRTQITKAGVDVTTQPPGRQRPLEYRVMLRTVPSFVLPSHWMEPDYSEVQRASYVEKTVTDLDGTPHKTMALQLDTAEAMSEVELFKGRPDARVRKAAGRATLKAHTFDWWIPVRPLPAEDAWIKAAGNGLYREALGAAAGAGGNEGTGGNGSKTRMPQASEYFDYDGEISLGSGAAVLEAAGAVSDDVDPLASGGQHREVRLAEDLELSWELTWVGDRMSVRLRSREQDRNYVVFLVIAEKLGPSGQWLHTAFKVPLNNQLTFVPQDFFDRERAAMGKASKTLKDFNDRYSPSAPNIGPKAPGPMAGVISPVLMNSAAGLERALQAAGIADRQLLRETLRANGLHDFEPETDPDVTQRIVGRAQVGP
;
A
#
# COMPACT_ATOMS: atom_id res chain seq x y z
N MET A 1 9.51 -8.86 -37.73
CA MET A 1 9.16 -9.83 -36.68
C MET A 1 9.09 -9.05 -35.37
N HIS A 2 7.89 -8.59 -35.02
CA HIS A 2 7.63 -7.75 -33.85
C HIS A 2 7.07 -8.62 -32.73
N LEU A 3 7.75 -8.63 -31.58
CA LEU A 3 7.21 -9.08 -30.30
C LEU A 3 6.40 -7.92 -29.71
N PRO A 4 5.14 -8.13 -29.26
CA PRO A 4 4.34 -7.04 -28.71
C PRO A 4 4.83 -6.69 -27.30
N ILE A 5 5.19 -5.42 -27.14
CA ILE A 5 5.47 -4.74 -25.88
C ILE A 5 4.14 -4.58 -25.15
N TRP A 6 3.89 -5.43 -24.16
CA TRP A 6 2.96 -5.15 -23.07
C TRP A 6 3.78 -4.80 -21.83
N LEU A 7 4.23 -3.54 -21.78
CA LEU A 7 4.63 -2.89 -20.53
C LEU A 7 3.49 -1.95 -20.16
N TYR A 8 2.42 -2.55 -19.64
CA TYR A 8 1.48 -1.81 -18.81
C TYR A 8 2.25 -1.49 -17.52
N VAL A 9 2.53 -0.21 -17.29
CA VAL A 9 3.04 0.28 -16.01
C VAL A 9 1.90 0.05 -15.02
N PRO A 10 1.98 -0.89 -14.06
CA PRO A 10 0.94 -1.02 -13.07
C PRO A 10 0.94 0.26 -12.23
N HIS A 11 -0.25 0.71 -11.87
CA HIS A 11 -0.53 1.67 -10.81
C HIS A 11 0.56 1.69 -9.73
N MET A 12 0.96 2.88 -9.27
CA MET A 12 1.80 3.03 -8.08
C MET A 12 1.28 2.08 -7.00
N SER A 13 2.08 1.07 -6.70
CA SER A 13 1.64 -0.10 -5.96
C SER A 13 1.17 0.24 -4.55
N ASP A 14 0.04 -0.34 -4.12
CA ASP A 14 -0.49 -0.17 -2.76
C ASP A 14 0.57 -0.45 -1.69
N ALA A 15 0.56 0.36 -0.63
CA ALA A 15 1.45 0.15 0.51
C ALA A 15 1.02 -1.10 1.31
N ALA A 16 1.99 -1.86 1.82
CA ALA A 16 1.76 -3.10 2.56
C ALA A 16 1.68 -2.87 4.08
N PHE A 17 2.35 -1.83 4.59
CA PHE A 17 2.35 -1.44 6.00
C PHE A 17 2.67 0.04 6.14
N VAL A 18 2.46 0.59 7.34
CA VAL A 18 2.91 1.92 7.72
C VAL A 18 3.75 1.86 8.98
N LEU A 19 4.82 2.65 9.04
CA LEU A 19 5.66 2.88 10.19
C LEU A 19 5.28 4.23 10.80
N ARG A 20 4.80 4.24 12.03
CA ARG A 20 4.60 5.46 12.81
C ARG A 20 5.94 6.03 13.22
N VAL A 21 6.31 7.13 12.59
CA VAL A 21 7.59 7.82 12.76
C VAL A 21 7.56 8.71 14.01
N GLY A 22 6.44 9.36 14.29
CA GLY A 22 6.23 10.21 15.49
C GLY A 22 5.12 11.25 15.30
N ALA A 23 4.49 11.72 16.39
CA ALA A 23 3.34 12.67 16.46
C ALA A 23 2.52 12.86 15.17
N GLY A 24 1.86 11.78 14.71
CA GLY A 24 0.94 11.82 13.59
C GLY A 24 1.57 11.64 12.20
N LEU A 25 2.89 11.50 12.09
CA LEU A 25 3.59 11.14 10.86
C LEU A 25 3.79 9.63 10.74
N TYR A 26 3.55 9.15 9.52
CA TYR A 26 3.66 7.76 9.13
C TYR A 26 4.49 7.66 7.86
N MET A 27 5.32 6.64 7.75
CA MET A 27 6.06 6.29 6.55
C MET A 27 5.52 4.97 6.04
N ASP A 28 4.99 4.94 4.83
CA ASP A 28 4.46 3.71 4.27
C ASP A 28 5.58 2.76 3.80
N SER A 29 5.22 1.53 3.43
CA SER A 29 6.18 0.51 2.98
C SER A 29 6.95 0.93 1.72
N ASN A 30 6.48 1.93 0.98
CA ASN A 30 7.14 2.49 -0.20
C ASN A 30 8.13 3.62 0.17
N GLY A 31 8.24 3.96 1.46
CA GLY A 31 9.06 5.07 1.95
C GLY A 31 8.37 6.43 1.84
N MET A 32 7.07 6.48 1.52
CA MET A 32 6.33 7.73 1.38
C MET A 32 5.80 8.20 2.74
N ILE A 33 5.98 9.49 3.05
CA ILE A 33 5.46 10.09 4.28
C ILE A 33 3.98 10.46 4.11
N ARG A 34 3.19 10.16 5.14
CA ARG A 34 1.75 10.48 5.24
C ARG A 34 1.44 11.09 6.61
N THR A 35 0.40 11.91 6.63
CA THR A 35 -0.19 12.46 7.85
C THR A 35 -1.41 11.65 8.25
N GLY A 36 -1.34 10.96 9.39
CA GLY A 36 -2.40 10.07 9.87
C GLY A 36 -2.19 8.60 9.50
N PRO A 37 -2.71 7.67 10.32
CA PRO A 37 -2.61 6.24 10.06
C PRO A 37 -3.51 5.84 8.89
N ASP A 38 -3.11 4.81 8.16
CA ASP A 38 -3.99 4.12 7.23
C ASP A 38 -4.68 2.96 7.99
N PRO A 39 -6.00 3.02 8.24
CA PRO A 39 -6.68 2.00 9.03
C PRO A 39 -6.70 0.63 8.35
N ALA A 40 -6.47 0.56 7.03
CA ALA A 40 -6.40 -0.69 6.29
C ALA A 40 -5.03 -1.37 6.40
N LEU A 41 -4.00 -0.67 6.89
CA LEU A 41 -2.62 -1.15 6.90
C LEU A 41 -2.09 -1.41 8.31
N PRO A 42 -1.30 -2.49 8.51
CA PRO A 42 -0.62 -2.71 9.78
C PRO A 42 0.31 -1.54 10.09
N THR A 43 0.16 -0.99 11.29
CA THR A 43 0.99 0.13 11.78
C THR A 43 2.05 -0.39 12.75
N TYR A 44 3.31 -0.22 12.38
CA TYR A 44 4.48 -0.48 13.23
C TYR A 44 4.98 0.82 13.87
N THR A 45 5.72 0.75 14.96
CA THR A 45 6.31 1.92 15.62
C THR A 45 7.82 1.93 15.47
N VAL A 46 8.41 3.12 15.39
CA VAL A 46 9.87 3.26 15.47
C VAL A 46 10.34 2.74 16.84
N PRO A 47 11.33 1.83 16.87
CA PRO A 47 12.04 1.41 18.07
C PRO A 47 12.33 2.54 19.06
N GLY A 48 11.69 2.48 20.23
CA GLY A 48 11.75 3.45 21.33
C GLY A 48 11.68 4.93 20.95
N GLY A 49 10.94 5.24 19.87
CA GLY A 49 10.58 6.59 19.44
C GLY A 49 11.73 7.39 18.82
N LEU A 50 11.38 8.41 18.04
CA LEU A 50 12.36 9.37 17.54
C LEU A 50 12.74 10.41 18.59
N PRO A 51 14.03 10.79 18.70
CA PRO A 51 14.49 11.87 19.57
C PRO A 51 14.34 13.26 18.89
N VAL A 52 13.48 13.33 17.86
CA VAL A 52 13.26 14.53 17.05
C VAL A 52 11.77 14.80 16.89
N SER A 53 11.42 16.08 16.80
CA SER A 53 10.07 16.54 16.53
C SER A 53 9.61 16.10 15.13
N PRO A 54 8.34 15.70 14.98
CA PRO A 54 7.80 15.27 13.68
C PRO A 54 7.87 16.35 12.60
N ASP A 55 7.72 17.63 12.95
CA ASP A 55 7.86 18.72 11.99
C ASP A 55 9.27 18.78 11.38
N SER A 56 10.32 18.46 12.15
CA SER A 56 11.68 18.36 11.64
C SER A 56 11.81 17.20 10.66
N VAL A 57 11.26 16.03 10.99
CA VAL A 57 11.22 14.86 10.09
C VAL A 57 10.51 15.21 8.79
N LYS A 58 9.29 15.76 8.87
CA LYS A 58 8.50 16.13 7.70
C LYS A 58 9.26 17.08 6.79
N LYS A 59 9.88 18.14 7.34
CA LYS A 59 10.65 19.11 6.55
C LYS A 59 11.83 18.48 5.81
N VAL A 60 12.54 17.54 6.43
CA VAL A 60 13.65 16.82 5.79
C VAL A 60 13.13 15.96 4.64
N PHE A 61 12.08 15.17 4.86
CA PHE A 61 11.47 14.36 3.81
C PHE A 61 10.87 15.19 2.67
N ASP A 62 10.15 16.28 2.97
CA ASP A 62 9.62 17.21 1.98
C ASP A 62 10.77 17.85 1.16
N GLY A 63 11.85 18.22 1.84
CA GLY A 63 13.07 18.74 1.21
C GLY A 63 13.69 17.74 0.24
N ILE A 64 13.83 16.48 0.64
CA ILE A 64 14.36 15.42 -0.22
C ILE A 64 13.42 15.11 -1.38
N ALA A 65 12.11 14.99 -1.12
CA ALA A 65 11.10 14.76 -2.16
C ALA A 65 11.11 15.87 -3.20
N SER A 66 11.28 17.12 -2.78
CA SER A 66 11.42 18.27 -3.68
C SER A 66 12.71 18.27 -4.49
N ALA A 67 13.77 17.62 -3.99
CA ALA A 67 15.08 17.52 -4.65
C ALA A 67 15.24 16.26 -5.53
N MET A 68 14.39 15.23 -5.37
CA MET A 68 14.44 14.00 -6.16
C MET A 68 14.07 14.08 -7.66
N PRO A 69 13.43 15.13 -8.24
CA PRO A 69 13.04 15.11 -9.66
C PRO A 69 14.22 14.99 -10.64
N ASP A 70 15.44 15.44 -10.30
CA ASP A 70 16.65 15.19 -11.08
C ASP A 70 17.92 15.15 -10.21
N PRO A 71 18.52 13.98 -9.93
CA PRO A 71 19.76 13.86 -9.15
C PRO A 71 21.00 14.49 -9.82
N LYS A 72 20.87 14.99 -11.06
CA LYS A 72 21.94 15.73 -11.76
C LYS A 72 21.82 17.24 -11.57
N ASP A 73 20.73 17.74 -10.99
CA ASP A 73 20.54 19.16 -10.71
C ASP A 73 21.59 19.69 -9.70
N PRO A 74 22.30 20.79 -10.00
CA PRO A 74 23.30 21.36 -9.11
C PRO A 74 22.77 21.78 -7.73
N GLU A 75 21.54 22.29 -7.64
CA GLU A 75 20.94 22.71 -6.36
C GLU A 75 20.62 21.49 -5.49
N THR A 76 20.13 20.42 -6.12
CA THR A 76 19.93 19.10 -5.51
C THR A 76 21.24 18.50 -5.02
N ARG A 77 22.32 18.52 -5.84
CA ARG A 77 23.65 18.06 -5.44
C ARG A 77 24.25 18.89 -4.31
N GLU A 78 24.04 20.19 -4.30
CA GLU A 78 24.50 21.06 -3.23
C GLU A 78 23.75 20.76 -1.92
N LYS A 79 22.42 20.62 -1.97
CA LYS A 79 21.61 20.21 -0.82
C LYS A 79 22.00 18.82 -0.30
N LEU A 80 22.23 17.84 -1.18
CA LEU A 80 22.65 16.49 -0.82
C LEU A 80 24.09 16.43 -0.31
N GLY A 81 25.00 17.20 -0.91
CA GLY A 81 26.37 17.37 -0.44
C GLY A 81 26.45 18.01 0.94
N ARG A 82 25.56 18.97 1.26
CA ARG A 82 25.41 19.54 2.61
C ARG A 82 24.96 18.51 3.65
N LEU A 83 24.20 17.50 3.25
CA LEU A 83 23.77 16.39 4.12
C LEU A 83 24.86 15.32 4.32
N GLY A 84 26.03 15.45 3.68
CA GLY A 84 27.07 14.42 3.71
C GLY A 84 26.68 13.14 2.98
N VAL A 85 25.60 13.17 2.19
CA VAL A 85 25.08 12.03 1.45
C VAL A 85 25.82 11.95 0.12
N LEU A 86 26.74 10.99 -0.01
CA LEU A 86 27.36 10.67 -1.30
C LEU A 86 26.27 10.27 -2.31
N ASP A 87 26.35 10.75 -3.56
CA ASP A 87 25.40 10.46 -4.66
C ASP A 87 25.00 8.96 -4.74
N ASP A 88 25.95 8.06 -4.46
CA ASP A 88 25.72 6.60 -4.45
C ASP A 88 24.69 6.17 -3.38
N THR A 89 24.69 6.83 -2.21
CA THR A 89 23.83 6.48 -1.06
C THR A 89 22.35 6.78 -1.34
N MET A 90 22.04 7.81 -2.15
CA MET A 90 20.66 8.17 -2.52
C MET A 90 20.02 7.16 -3.48
N LYS A 91 20.77 6.72 -4.50
CA LYS A 91 20.31 5.66 -5.40
C LYS A 91 19.95 4.39 -4.62
N ILE A 92 20.70 4.14 -3.56
CA ILE A 92 20.60 2.95 -2.72
C ILE A 92 19.46 3.05 -1.71
N LEU A 93 19.26 4.21 -1.10
CA LEU A 93 18.09 4.53 -0.27
C LEU A 93 16.78 4.24 -1.03
N HIS A 94 16.72 4.72 -2.28
CA HIS A 94 15.60 4.49 -3.18
C HIS A 94 15.47 3.02 -3.62
N ASP A 95 16.57 2.35 -3.96
CA ASP A 95 16.56 0.93 -4.35
C ASP A 95 16.16 0.03 -3.16
N PHE A 96 16.59 0.35 -1.94
CA PHE A 96 16.15 -0.35 -0.71
C PHE A 96 14.66 -0.17 -0.45
N GLY A 97 14.13 1.05 -0.57
CA GLY A 97 12.69 1.29 -0.44
C GLY A 97 11.87 0.50 -1.46
N LYS A 98 12.35 0.39 -2.70
CA LYS A 98 11.72 -0.45 -3.74
C LYS A 98 11.79 -1.93 -3.42
N ILE A 99 12.93 -2.44 -2.97
CA ILE A 99 13.10 -3.86 -2.63
C ILE A 99 12.21 -4.22 -1.43
N ALA A 100 12.25 -3.43 -0.35
CA ALA A 100 11.44 -3.66 0.85
C ALA A 100 9.93 -3.56 0.57
N SER A 101 9.50 -2.58 -0.25
CA SER A 101 8.12 -2.48 -0.76
C SER A 101 7.70 -3.70 -1.57
N THR A 102 8.60 -4.18 -2.43
CA THR A 102 8.35 -5.35 -3.27
C THR A 102 8.19 -6.58 -2.37
N ILE A 103 9.14 -6.82 -1.45
CA ILE A 103 9.12 -7.95 -0.49
C ILE A 103 7.88 -7.93 0.41
N GLY A 104 7.44 -6.75 0.85
CA GLY A 104 6.26 -6.61 1.71
C GLY A 104 4.93 -7.02 1.05
N LYS A 105 4.88 -7.17 -0.27
CA LYS A 105 3.62 -7.49 -0.98
C LYS A 105 3.35 -8.98 -1.08
N VAL A 106 2.07 -9.33 -0.95
CA VAL A 106 1.53 -10.65 -1.23
C VAL A 106 1.34 -10.77 -2.75
N ILE A 107 2.30 -11.36 -3.46
CA ILE A 107 2.23 -11.63 -4.91
C ILE A 107 2.65 -13.08 -5.18
N GLY A 108 1.97 -13.73 -6.15
CA GLY A 108 2.11 -15.14 -6.49
C GLY A 108 3.53 -15.63 -6.89
N MET A 109 3.69 -16.96 -6.85
CA MET A 109 4.93 -17.70 -6.54
C MET A 109 6.18 -17.53 -7.44
N VAL A 110 6.10 -17.06 -8.69
CA VAL A 110 7.26 -17.20 -9.63
C VAL A 110 7.77 -15.88 -10.23
N GLY A 111 6.89 -14.99 -10.70
CA GLY A 111 7.32 -13.71 -11.30
C GLY A 111 8.03 -12.78 -10.30
N PHE A 112 7.62 -12.85 -9.05
CA PHE A 112 8.10 -11.99 -7.98
C PHE A 112 9.54 -12.29 -7.53
N ALA A 113 9.88 -13.57 -7.32
CA ALA A 113 11.23 -13.98 -6.90
C ALA A 113 12.28 -13.58 -7.95
N VAL A 114 11.90 -13.66 -9.23
CA VAL A 114 12.70 -13.22 -10.38
C VAL A 114 12.89 -11.70 -10.37
N ASP A 115 11.88 -10.90 -10.04
CA ASP A 115 12.01 -9.44 -10.01
C ASP A 115 12.82 -8.93 -8.81
N VAL A 116 12.70 -9.57 -7.65
CA VAL A 116 13.58 -9.33 -6.48
C VAL A 116 15.02 -9.74 -6.78
N ALA A 117 15.23 -10.89 -7.44
CA ALA A 117 16.55 -11.36 -7.85
C ALA A 117 17.20 -10.41 -8.88
N LYS A 118 16.44 -9.88 -9.85
CA LYS A 118 16.90 -8.83 -10.77
C LYS A 118 17.28 -7.53 -10.05
N LEU A 119 16.51 -7.11 -9.05
CA LEU A 119 16.79 -5.92 -8.24
C LEU A 119 18.07 -6.08 -7.40
N LEU A 120 18.34 -7.28 -6.89
CA LEU A 120 19.58 -7.61 -6.19
C LEU A 120 20.77 -7.92 -7.12
N GLY A 121 20.57 -7.85 -8.45
CA GLY A 121 21.62 -8.04 -9.45
C GLY A 121 22.00 -9.49 -9.71
N LEU A 122 21.19 -10.45 -9.25
CA LEU A 122 21.44 -11.88 -9.45
C LEU A 122 21.17 -12.29 -10.91
N LEU A 123 20.24 -11.60 -11.59
CA LEU A 123 19.78 -11.94 -12.95
C LEU A 123 20.19 -10.94 -14.05
N LYS A 124 21.11 -10.01 -13.78
CA LYS A 124 21.67 -9.10 -14.80
C LYS A 124 23.13 -9.44 -15.05
N ASP A 125 23.62 -9.17 -16.26
CA ASP A 125 25.04 -9.19 -16.60
C ASP A 125 25.79 -8.03 -15.89
N GLY A 126 25.95 -8.09 -14.57
CA GLY A 126 26.73 -7.15 -13.75
C GLY A 126 26.25 -6.98 -12.29
N PRO A 127 27.14 -6.58 -11.35
CA PRO A 127 26.83 -6.47 -9.92
C PRO A 127 25.78 -5.39 -9.64
N SER A 128 24.88 -5.62 -8.67
CA SER A 128 23.82 -4.65 -8.32
C SER A 128 24.37 -3.36 -7.71
N ALA A 129 23.56 -2.29 -7.68
CA ALA A 129 23.93 -1.05 -6.99
C ALA A 129 24.21 -1.27 -5.50
N VAL A 130 23.49 -2.21 -4.87
CA VAL A 130 23.71 -2.61 -3.47
C VAL A 130 25.04 -3.36 -3.32
N GLU A 131 25.32 -4.34 -4.18
CA GLU A 131 26.57 -5.09 -4.15
C GLU A 131 27.79 -4.21 -4.44
N GLN A 132 27.69 -3.30 -5.42
CA GLN A 132 28.74 -2.33 -5.73
C GLN A 132 29.03 -1.39 -4.56
N LEU A 133 28.00 -0.95 -3.82
CA LEU A 133 28.21 -0.12 -2.63
C LEU A 133 28.82 -0.92 -1.49
N ILE A 134 28.34 -2.13 -1.26
CA ILE A 134 28.91 -3.03 -0.25
C ILE A 134 30.40 -3.21 -0.57
N GLU A 135 30.73 -3.55 -1.80
CA GLU A 135 32.11 -3.70 -2.24
C GLU A 135 32.91 -2.40 -2.10
N LYS A 136 32.35 -1.25 -2.49
CA LYS A 136 32.99 0.06 -2.30
C LYS A 136 33.23 0.38 -0.83
N ARG A 137 32.25 0.15 0.04
CA ARG A 137 32.36 0.39 1.50
C ARG A 137 33.31 -0.57 2.16
N TYR A 138 33.33 -1.85 1.76
CA TYR A 138 34.33 -2.81 2.21
C TYR A 138 35.73 -2.42 1.71
N LYS A 139 35.89 -1.93 0.48
CA LYS A 139 37.17 -1.42 -0.02
C LYS A 139 37.63 -0.15 0.70
N ASP A 140 36.71 0.77 0.98
CA ASP A 140 36.99 1.98 1.77
C ASP A 140 37.41 1.61 3.20
N LEU A 141 36.75 0.60 3.77
CA LEU A 141 37.07 0.01 5.06
C LEU A 141 38.46 -0.66 5.01
N ASP A 142 38.76 -1.44 3.97
CA ASP A 142 40.06 -2.08 3.76
C ASP A 142 41.20 -1.07 3.69
N ARG A 143 41.02 0.00 2.92
CA ARG A 143 41.98 1.10 2.80
C ARG A 143 42.17 1.86 4.12
N ARG A 144 41.12 1.94 4.94
CA ARG A 144 41.15 2.62 6.24
C ARG A 144 41.64 1.75 7.38
N LEU A 145 41.99 0.47 7.20
CA LEU A 145 42.21 -0.46 8.31
C LEU A 145 43.54 -1.25 8.25
N GLU A 146 44.61 -0.70 7.66
CA GLU A 146 45.94 -1.34 7.56
C GLU A 146 46.68 -1.65 8.91
N GLY A 147 46.01 -1.61 10.07
CA GLY A 147 46.56 -2.05 11.38
C GLY A 147 46.16 -3.49 11.71
N MET A 148 47.11 -4.34 12.12
CA MET A 148 47.02 -5.81 12.13
C MET A 148 45.90 -6.49 12.96
N GLU A 149 45.07 -5.75 13.68
CA GLU A 149 43.95 -6.29 14.48
C GLU A 149 42.66 -6.49 13.65
N ILE A 150 42.55 -5.78 12.52
CA ILE A 150 41.41 -5.87 11.60
C ILE A 150 41.42 -7.15 10.76
N ARG A 151 42.57 -7.82 10.61
CA ARG A 151 42.65 -9.03 9.75
C ARG A 151 41.69 -10.14 10.20
N TRP A 152 41.37 -10.23 11.48
CA TRP A 152 40.35 -11.15 12.00
C TRP A 152 38.92 -10.68 11.72
N GLN A 153 38.60 -9.41 11.94
CA GLN A 153 37.27 -8.85 11.66
C GLN A 153 36.95 -8.81 10.16
N GLN A 154 37.92 -8.51 9.31
CA GLN A 154 37.79 -8.56 7.86
C GLN A 154 37.66 -9.98 7.33
N GLN A 155 38.41 -10.95 7.88
CA GLN A 155 38.26 -12.33 7.48
C GLN A 155 36.85 -12.82 7.83
N ASP A 156 36.32 -12.48 9.01
CA ASP A 156 34.94 -12.81 9.38
C ASP A 156 33.90 -12.08 8.52
N LEU A 157 33.98 -10.75 8.35
CA LEU A 157 33.01 -10.00 7.53
C LEU A 157 33.04 -10.41 6.06
N ARG A 158 34.23 -10.66 5.50
CA ARG A 158 34.39 -11.16 4.14
C ARG A 158 33.83 -12.57 4.00
N ASN A 159 34.09 -13.46 4.95
CA ASN A 159 33.53 -14.80 4.96
C ASN A 159 31.99 -14.76 5.06
N LEU A 160 31.44 -13.93 5.96
CA LEU A 160 29.99 -13.74 6.10
C LEU A 160 29.37 -13.18 4.81
N ARG A 161 30.04 -12.23 4.14
CA ARG A 161 29.59 -11.74 2.83
C ARG A 161 29.62 -12.87 1.80
N VAL A 162 30.71 -13.64 1.72
CA VAL A 162 30.86 -14.75 0.79
C VAL A 162 29.78 -15.81 1.04
N ASP A 163 29.48 -16.14 2.29
CA ASP A 163 28.41 -17.08 2.66
C ASP A 163 27.03 -16.59 2.18
N ILE A 164 26.74 -15.30 2.37
CA ILE A 164 25.51 -14.68 1.86
C ILE A 164 25.48 -14.71 0.33
N SER A 165 26.56 -14.30 -0.34
CA SER A 165 26.64 -14.27 -1.80
C SER A 165 26.51 -15.67 -2.40
N ASN A 166 27.18 -16.67 -1.83
CA ASN A 166 27.04 -18.07 -2.24
C ASN A 166 25.60 -18.56 -2.07
N SER A 167 24.94 -18.17 -0.99
CA SER A 167 23.53 -18.51 -0.74
C SER A 167 22.61 -17.89 -1.79
N LEU A 168 22.84 -16.64 -2.18
CA LEU A 168 22.10 -15.97 -3.25
C LEU A 168 22.38 -16.59 -4.62
N SER A 169 23.62 -16.98 -4.93
CA SER A 169 23.95 -17.69 -6.17
C SER A 169 23.24 -19.05 -6.25
N ALA A 170 23.09 -19.74 -5.12
CA ALA A 170 22.30 -20.97 -5.05
C ALA A 170 20.81 -20.71 -5.31
N VAL A 171 20.25 -19.63 -4.77
CA VAL A 171 18.87 -19.17 -5.08
C VAL A 171 18.71 -18.88 -6.56
N ASP A 172 19.64 -18.12 -7.14
CA ASP A 172 19.61 -17.72 -8.54
C ASP A 172 19.61 -18.95 -9.47
N SER A 173 20.54 -19.87 -9.21
CA SER A 173 20.62 -21.15 -9.93
C SER A 173 19.31 -21.94 -9.81
N TYR A 174 18.73 -22.00 -8.61
CA TYR A 174 17.46 -22.68 -8.38
C TYR A 174 16.29 -22.01 -9.14
N LEU A 175 16.20 -20.68 -9.15
CA LEU A 175 15.15 -19.93 -9.85
C LEU A 175 15.27 -20.08 -11.37
N GLU A 176 16.49 -20.05 -11.92
CA GLU A 176 16.72 -20.28 -13.34
C GLU A 176 16.43 -21.74 -13.75
N GLU A 177 16.77 -22.72 -12.91
CA GLU A 177 16.38 -24.13 -13.12
C GLU A 177 14.85 -24.31 -13.13
N LEU A 178 14.12 -23.64 -12.23
CA LEU A 178 12.64 -23.62 -12.23
C LEU A 178 12.09 -22.98 -13.50
N ARG A 179 12.66 -21.85 -13.92
CA ARG A 179 12.22 -21.08 -15.10
C ARG A 179 12.41 -21.87 -16.39
N MET A 180 13.53 -22.59 -16.52
CA MET A 180 13.80 -23.44 -17.67
C MET A 180 13.00 -24.75 -17.67
N GLY A 181 12.22 -25.02 -16.62
CA GLY A 181 11.43 -26.26 -16.49
C GLY A 181 12.29 -27.52 -16.39
N VAL A 182 13.55 -27.38 -15.98
CA VAL A 182 14.55 -28.46 -15.93
C VAL A 182 14.32 -29.38 -14.72
N ILE A 183 13.69 -28.86 -13.66
CA ILE A 183 13.44 -29.61 -12.43
C ILE A 183 12.21 -30.49 -12.60
N ASN A 184 12.41 -31.81 -12.66
CA ASN A 184 11.30 -32.76 -12.57
C ASN A 184 10.73 -32.81 -11.12
N PRO A 185 9.48 -33.26 -10.91
CA PRO A 185 8.85 -33.26 -9.58
C PRO A 185 9.61 -34.08 -8.51
N ALA A 186 10.36 -35.11 -8.90
CA ALA A 186 11.15 -35.92 -7.97
C ALA A 186 12.41 -35.20 -7.48
N ASN A 187 13.05 -34.42 -8.36
CA ASN A 187 14.23 -33.62 -8.06
C ASN A 187 13.89 -32.32 -7.33
N LEU A 188 12.64 -31.83 -7.44
CA LEU A 188 12.18 -30.64 -6.75
C LEU A 188 12.31 -30.76 -5.23
N GLN A 189 11.98 -31.93 -4.65
CA GLN A 189 12.12 -32.14 -3.21
C GLN A 189 13.58 -32.11 -2.75
N VAL A 190 14.48 -32.70 -3.54
CA VAL A 190 15.93 -32.67 -3.25
C VAL A 190 16.43 -31.23 -3.31
N LYS A 191 16.08 -30.48 -4.36
CA LYS A 191 16.47 -29.07 -4.51
C LYS A 191 15.91 -28.19 -3.40
N LEU A 192 14.66 -28.41 -2.97
CA LEU A 192 14.10 -27.71 -1.82
C LEU A 192 14.85 -28.03 -0.52
N GLN A 193 15.31 -29.27 -0.33
CA GLN A 193 16.13 -29.64 0.81
C GLN A 193 17.52 -28.99 0.76
N ASP A 194 18.15 -28.94 -0.41
CA ASP A 194 19.41 -28.22 -0.63
C ASP A 194 19.24 -26.73 -0.28
N MET A 195 18.14 -26.12 -0.74
CA MET A 195 17.87 -24.72 -0.42
C MET A 195 17.60 -24.48 1.07
N ARG A 196 17.11 -25.46 1.82
CA ARG A 196 16.99 -25.37 3.29
C ARG A 196 18.33 -25.49 4.00
N ASN A 197 19.25 -26.29 3.46
CA ASN A 197 20.62 -26.31 3.97
C ASN A 197 21.27 -24.94 3.77
N THR A 198 21.06 -24.33 2.59
CA THR A 198 21.46 -22.95 2.27
C THR A 198 20.81 -21.95 3.23
N HIS A 199 19.53 -22.12 3.58
CA HIS A 199 18.84 -21.29 4.59
C HIS A 199 19.55 -21.29 5.94
N THR A 200 20.01 -22.44 6.43
CA THR A 200 20.71 -22.50 7.72
C THR A 200 22.03 -21.72 7.69
N MET A 201 22.80 -21.85 6.60
CA MET A 201 24.03 -21.08 6.41
C MET A 201 23.75 -19.57 6.35
N MET A 202 22.77 -19.17 5.55
CA MET A 202 22.35 -17.79 5.41
C MET A 202 21.84 -17.21 6.73
N ALA A 203 21.00 -17.93 7.47
CA ALA A 203 20.45 -17.49 8.75
C ALA A 203 21.57 -17.24 9.77
N ASN A 204 22.58 -18.12 9.83
CA ASN A 204 23.75 -17.92 10.69
C ASN A 204 24.58 -16.71 10.27
N ALA A 205 24.82 -16.54 8.96
CA ALA A 205 25.56 -15.39 8.45
C ALA A 205 24.82 -14.07 8.72
N THR A 206 23.51 -14.04 8.48
CA THR A 206 22.63 -12.91 8.79
C THR A 206 22.63 -12.61 10.29
N GLY A 207 22.44 -13.61 11.16
CA GLY A 207 22.47 -13.40 12.60
C GLY A 207 23.78 -12.77 13.10
N ARG A 208 24.93 -13.19 12.54
CA ARG A 208 26.23 -12.58 12.85
C ARG A 208 26.35 -11.16 12.30
N MET A 209 25.93 -10.91 11.06
CA MET A 209 25.90 -9.56 10.48
C MET A 209 24.96 -8.61 11.25
N LEU A 210 23.93 -9.12 11.91
CA LEU A 210 23.01 -8.32 12.72
C LEU A 210 23.47 -8.14 14.17
N HIS A 211 24.60 -8.73 14.58
CA HIS A 211 25.10 -8.61 15.94
C HIS A 211 25.96 -7.34 16.13
N PRO A 212 25.76 -6.53 17.20
CA PRO A 212 26.51 -5.29 17.40
C PRO A 212 28.03 -5.47 17.46
N SER A 213 28.52 -6.57 18.06
CA SER A 213 29.97 -6.81 18.19
C SER A 213 30.68 -7.01 16.85
N THR A 214 29.96 -7.39 15.80
CA THR A 214 30.48 -7.57 14.44
C THR A 214 30.99 -6.26 13.84
N TRP A 215 30.48 -5.14 14.34
CA TRP A 215 30.74 -3.80 13.82
C TRP A 215 31.61 -2.95 14.72
N LEU A 216 32.29 -3.56 15.70
CA LEU A 216 33.28 -2.88 16.50
C LEU A 216 34.57 -2.72 15.69
N ALA A 217 35.14 -1.53 15.65
CA ALA A 217 36.41 -1.23 15.00
C ALA A 217 37.30 -0.42 15.94
N GLY A 218 38.62 -0.49 15.78
CA GLY A 218 39.54 0.33 16.55
C GLY A 218 39.41 1.82 16.19
N PHE A 219 39.30 2.69 17.19
CA PHE A 219 39.23 4.13 16.99
C PHE A 219 40.57 4.72 16.56
N LYS A 220 40.60 5.29 15.36
CA LYS A 220 41.79 5.95 14.80
C LYS A 220 41.85 7.40 15.21
N ARG A 221 42.37 7.65 16.42
CA ARG A 221 42.50 8.99 16.99
C ARG A 221 43.07 10.04 16.01
N ALA A 222 44.12 9.70 15.26
CA ALA A 222 44.76 10.59 14.28
C ALA A 222 43.81 11.13 13.20
N ASP A 223 42.77 10.37 12.82
CA ASP A 223 41.79 10.78 11.81
C ASP A 223 40.84 11.89 12.31
N TYR A 224 40.82 12.13 13.63
CA TYR A 224 39.93 13.06 14.31
C TYR A 224 40.68 14.14 15.12
N GLU A 225 41.98 13.97 15.37
CA GLU A 225 42.78 14.88 16.24
C GLU A 225 42.74 16.35 15.82
N ARG A 226 42.57 16.66 14.52
CA ARG A 226 42.48 18.04 14.04
C ARG A 226 41.06 18.60 14.08
N VAL A 227 40.05 17.75 14.10
CA VAL A 227 38.62 18.12 14.14
C VAL A 227 38.17 18.30 15.58
N TRP A 228 38.52 17.33 16.43
CA TRP A 228 37.97 17.20 17.76
C TRP A 228 38.09 18.53 18.53
N PRO A 229 39.26 19.19 18.69
CA PRO A 229 39.39 20.41 19.49
C PRO A 229 38.43 21.57 19.15
N TRP A 230 37.80 21.55 17.98
CA TRP A 230 36.82 22.55 17.52
C TRP A 230 35.37 22.21 17.86
N VAL A 231 35.10 21.00 18.37
CA VAL A 231 33.76 20.52 18.71
C VAL A 231 33.42 20.90 20.16
N PRO A 232 32.24 21.46 20.42
CA PRO A 232 31.82 21.90 21.76
C PRO A 232 31.49 20.70 22.67
N TRP A 233 32.47 20.24 23.47
CA TRP A 233 32.32 19.08 24.35
C TRP A 233 31.22 19.18 25.39
N PRO A 234 31.09 20.32 26.12
CA PRO A 234 30.09 20.42 27.17
C PRO A 234 28.66 20.30 26.64
N GLU A 235 28.44 20.71 25.39
CA GLU A 235 27.13 20.81 24.76
C GLU A 235 26.82 19.64 23.83
N LEU A 236 27.76 18.76 23.45
CA LEU A 236 27.49 17.67 22.51
C LEU A 236 26.98 16.40 23.20
N HIS A 237 25.74 16.00 22.92
CA HIS A 237 25.08 14.85 23.54
C HIS A 237 24.65 13.77 22.54
N ARG A 238 24.83 12.51 22.95
CA ARG A 238 24.26 11.30 22.35
C ARG A 238 22.79 11.21 22.73
N MET A 239 21.97 10.61 21.87
CA MET A 239 20.51 10.57 22.03
C MET A 239 20.00 9.11 22.06
N PRO A 240 20.30 8.36 23.14
CA PRO A 240 19.89 6.96 23.25
C PRO A 240 18.38 6.78 23.21
N VAL A 241 17.96 5.55 22.97
CA VAL A 241 16.55 5.15 22.87
C VAL A 241 15.81 5.49 24.16
N GLY A 242 14.56 5.97 24.04
CA GLY A 242 13.72 6.36 25.19
C GLY A 242 13.94 7.77 25.72
N ILE A 243 14.97 8.51 25.27
CA ILE A 243 15.16 9.92 25.62
C ILE A 243 14.45 10.81 24.59
N ALA A 244 13.23 11.22 24.92
CA ALA A 244 12.49 12.23 24.14
C ALA A 244 12.67 13.66 24.70
N ASN A 245 13.03 13.80 25.98
CA ASN A 245 13.20 15.09 26.63
C ASN A 245 14.71 15.38 26.86
N PRO A 246 15.29 16.44 26.27
CA PRO A 246 16.65 16.88 26.52
C PRO A 246 16.98 17.09 28.00
N ASN A 247 15.99 17.46 28.82
CA ASN A 247 16.17 17.69 30.25
C ASN A 247 16.40 16.40 31.05
N LEU A 248 16.24 15.23 30.44
CA LEU A 248 16.54 13.92 31.02
C LEU A 248 17.94 13.41 30.65
N LEU A 249 18.72 14.21 29.92
CA LEU A 249 20.09 13.84 29.56
C LEU A 249 20.99 13.93 30.78
N GLN A 250 21.68 12.82 31.02
CA GLN A 250 22.61 12.70 32.13
C GLN A 250 24.05 12.91 31.62
N PRO A 251 25.02 13.22 32.50
CA PRO A 251 26.41 13.47 32.11
C PRO A 251 27.04 12.36 31.25
N GLN A 252 26.66 11.10 31.47
CA GLN A 252 27.14 9.99 30.66
C GLN A 252 26.70 10.06 29.19
N ASN A 253 25.67 10.83 28.86
CA ASN A 253 25.19 10.99 27.48
C ASN A 253 26.06 11.96 26.69
N HIS A 254 27.01 12.67 27.32
CA HIS A 254 27.93 13.53 26.60
C HIS A 254 28.77 12.70 25.61
N ALA A 255 29.03 13.27 24.44
CA ALA A 255 30.02 12.73 23.52
C ALA A 255 31.41 12.95 24.13
N ARG A 256 32.24 11.91 24.19
CA ARG A 256 33.62 11.99 24.66
C ARG A 256 34.60 11.71 23.53
N PHE A 257 35.79 12.32 23.60
CA PHE A 257 36.89 11.82 22.79
C PHE A 257 37.30 10.44 23.27
N LEU A 258 37.62 9.58 22.33
CA LEU A 258 38.03 8.22 22.61
C LEU A 258 39.53 8.10 22.43
N ASP A 259 40.13 7.19 23.18
CA ASP A 259 41.57 6.95 23.08
C ASP A 259 41.92 6.13 21.83
N HIS A 260 43.18 6.18 21.43
CA HIS A 260 43.65 5.42 20.28
C HIS A 260 43.42 3.92 20.50
N ALA A 261 42.92 3.23 19.48
CA ALA A 261 42.59 1.79 19.50
C ALA A 261 41.46 1.38 20.46
N GLU A 262 40.71 2.31 21.06
CA GLU A 262 39.47 1.98 21.76
C GLU A 262 38.46 1.37 20.76
N LEU A 263 37.82 0.25 21.13
CA LEU A 263 36.84 -0.39 20.24
C LEU A 263 35.55 0.41 20.21
N VAL A 264 35.12 0.77 19.00
CA VAL A 264 33.96 1.62 18.76
C VAL A 264 33.04 1.02 17.72
N PHE A 265 31.74 1.21 17.91
CA PHE A 265 30.75 0.80 16.92
C PHE A 265 30.82 1.69 15.67
N ASP A 266 31.07 1.08 14.51
CA ASP A 266 31.13 1.75 13.22
C ASP A 266 29.87 1.47 12.40
N HIS A 267 28.88 2.36 12.53
CA HIS A 267 27.62 2.20 11.80
C HIS A 267 27.77 2.37 10.28
N ARG A 268 28.87 2.96 9.79
CA ARG A 268 29.06 3.24 8.35
C ARG A 268 29.25 1.96 7.55
N ALA A 269 29.92 0.97 8.15
CA ALA A 269 30.04 -0.38 7.59
C ALA A 269 28.82 -1.25 7.93
N MET A 270 28.28 -1.08 9.15
CA MET A 270 27.11 -1.82 9.62
C MET A 270 25.88 -1.61 8.75
N VAL A 271 25.50 -0.36 8.47
CA VAL A 271 24.25 -0.05 7.76
C VAL A 271 24.14 -0.79 6.43
N PRO A 272 25.12 -0.71 5.50
CA PRO A 272 25.04 -1.47 4.25
C PRO A 272 25.13 -2.98 4.46
N GLY A 273 25.95 -3.47 5.40
CA GLY A 273 26.13 -4.90 5.66
C GLY A 273 24.88 -5.56 6.28
N ALA A 274 24.30 -4.94 7.31
CA ALA A 274 23.07 -5.37 7.94
C ALA A 274 21.87 -5.31 6.98
N SER A 275 21.78 -4.25 6.18
CA SER A 275 20.72 -4.11 5.16
C SER A 275 20.81 -5.22 4.11
N TYR A 276 22.02 -5.50 3.61
CA TYR A 276 22.27 -6.62 2.70
C TYR A 276 21.85 -7.95 3.30
N ALA A 277 22.34 -8.25 4.50
CA ALA A 277 22.06 -9.52 5.16
C ALA A 277 20.56 -9.75 5.40
N ALA A 278 19.82 -8.73 5.83
CA ALA A 278 18.38 -8.80 6.06
C ALA A 278 17.59 -9.01 4.75
N LEU A 279 17.91 -8.23 3.71
CA LEU A 279 17.22 -8.31 2.42
C LEU A 279 17.53 -9.61 1.69
N SER A 280 18.79 -10.02 1.68
CA SER A 280 19.20 -11.30 1.09
C SER A 280 18.53 -12.47 1.80
N TYR A 281 18.36 -12.41 3.12
CA TYR A 281 17.62 -13.43 3.86
C TYR A 281 16.15 -13.48 3.45
N LEU A 282 15.48 -12.31 3.37
CA LEU A 282 14.10 -12.22 2.90
C LEU A 282 13.92 -12.77 1.48
N THR A 283 14.86 -12.50 0.57
CA THR A 283 14.87 -13.07 -0.78
C THR A 283 14.98 -14.59 -0.76
N LEU A 284 15.92 -15.13 0.03
CA LEU A 284 16.13 -16.57 0.16
C LEU A 284 14.87 -17.27 0.65
N ILE A 285 14.25 -16.80 1.75
CA ILE A 285 13.07 -17.46 2.30
C ILE A 285 11.87 -17.40 1.34
N LYS A 286 11.71 -16.30 0.60
CA LYS A 286 10.65 -16.18 -0.42
C LYS A 286 10.89 -17.13 -1.59
N ALA A 287 12.14 -17.39 -1.97
CA ALA A 287 12.46 -18.39 -2.99
C ALA A 287 12.19 -19.82 -2.53
N ILE A 288 12.45 -20.14 -1.26
CA ILE A 288 12.21 -21.48 -0.67
C ILE A 288 10.72 -21.76 -0.51
N SER A 289 10.02 -20.86 0.18
CA SER A 289 8.61 -20.96 0.50
C SER A 289 7.97 -19.59 0.29
N PRO A 290 7.47 -19.27 -0.92
CA PRO A 290 6.77 -18.02 -1.17
C PRO A 290 5.61 -17.76 -0.19
N GLU A 291 5.03 -18.82 0.36
CA GLU A 291 3.93 -18.83 1.32
C GLU A 291 4.38 -18.88 2.81
N TYR A 292 5.61 -18.45 3.09
CA TYR A 292 6.17 -18.57 4.44
C TYR A 292 5.38 -17.80 5.51
N ARG A 293 4.62 -16.76 5.15
CA ARG A 293 3.80 -16.00 6.11
C ARG A 293 2.53 -16.77 6.45
N SER A 294 1.87 -17.37 5.46
CA SER A 294 0.71 -18.24 5.69
C SER A 294 1.09 -19.50 6.50
N THR A 295 2.30 -20.04 6.31
CA THR A 295 2.78 -21.27 6.99
C THR A 295 3.51 -21.01 8.31
N GLY A 296 4.01 -19.79 8.55
CA GLY A 296 4.85 -19.45 9.67
C GLY A 296 6.21 -20.16 9.70
N GLU A 297 6.73 -20.62 8.55
CA GLU A 297 7.95 -21.46 8.51
C GLU A 297 9.19 -20.76 9.08
N PHE A 298 9.29 -19.42 8.92
CA PHE A 298 10.46 -18.63 9.30
C PHE A 298 10.19 -17.52 10.32
N ASP A 299 9.02 -17.54 10.96
CA ASP A 299 8.57 -16.48 11.90
C ASP A 299 9.62 -16.18 12.98
N ASP A 300 10.10 -17.21 13.69
CA ASP A 300 11.12 -17.08 14.74
C ASP A 300 12.39 -16.36 14.27
N TYR A 301 12.85 -16.63 13.04
CA TYR A 301 14.04 -15.97 12.50
C TYR A 301 13.75 -14.51 12.12
N LEU A 302 12.58 -14.23 11.54
CA LEU A 302 12.18 -12.88 11.14
C LEU A 302 12.02 -11.98 12.36
N VAL A 303 11.41 -12.49 13.44
CA VAL A 303 11.30 -11.81 14.73
C VAL A 303 12.70 -11.53 15.30
N ARG A 304 13.55 -12.57 15.44
CA ARG A 304 14.91 -12.40 15.97
C ARG A 304 15.75 -11.43 15.16
N PHE A 305 15.66 -11.44 13.84
CA PHE A 305 16.40 -10.51 12.98
C PHE A 305 15.85 -9.09 13.06
N ALA A 306 14.53 -8.91 13.22
CA ALA A 306 13.95 -7.60 13.48
C ALA A 306 14.49 -7.02 14.80
N ASP A 307 14.55 -7.82 15.86
CA ASP A 307 15.02 -7.38 17.17
C ASP A 307 16.53 -7.13 17.19
N ALA A 308 17.32 -7.97 16.51
CA ALA A 308 18.76 -7.73 16.34
C ALA A 308 19.03 -6.44 15.55
N LEU A 309 18.26 -6.18 14.49
CA LEU A 309 18.37 -4.95 13.71
C LEU A 309 17.91 -3.72 14.52
N GLU A 310 16.88 -3.85 15.34
CA GLU A 310 16.48 -2.83 16.32
C GLU A 310 17.60 -2.53 17.33
N ALA A 311 18.29 -3.56 17.83
CA ALA A 311 19.45 -3.38 18.71
C ALA A 311 20.60 -2.64 18.02
N LEU A 312 20.84 -2.88 16.72
CA LEU A 312 21.81 -2.11 15.93
C LEU A 312 21.40 -0.64 15.78
N VAL A 313 20.12 -0.38 15.48
CA VAL A 313 19.54 0.98 15.41
C VAL A 313 19.69 1.71 16.74
N ALA A 314 19.43 1.03 17.86
CA ALA A 314 19.61 1.58 19.20
C ALA A 314 21.08 1.90 19.47
N THR A 315 21.99 0.98 19.15
CA THR A 315 23.45 1.14 19.34
C THR A 315 23.98 2.31 18.51
N MET A 316 23.50 2.48 17.28
CA MET A 316 23.87 3.60 16.40
C MET A 316 23.53 4.95 17.03
N ARG A 317 22.35 5.09 17.65
CA ARG A 317 21.96 6.31 18.37
C ARG A 317 22.73 6.53 19.66
N ASP A 318 23.00 5.45 20.39
CA ASP A 318 23.72 5.52 21.65
C ASP A 318 25.20 5.86 21.44
N THR A 319 25.83 5.43 20.35
CA THR A 319 27.30 5.47 20.22
C THR A 319 27.84 6.19 18.98
N GLY A 320 27.01 6.41 17.96
CA GLY A 320 27.44 6.87 16.64
C GLY A 320 27.04 8.30 16.28
N ILE A 321 25.97 8.83 16.88
CA ILE A 321 25.38 10.12 16.47
C ILE A 321 25.11 11.02 17.68
N ALA A 322 25.46 12.30 17.58
CA ALA A 322 25.24 13.29 18.63
C ALA A 322 24.72 14.63 18.09
N ARG A 323 24.14 15.46 18.97
CA ARG A 323 23.76 16.85 18.69
C ARG A 323 24.09 17.79 19.84
N THR A 324 24.26 19.06 19.54
CA THR A 324 24.46 20.10 20.56
C THR A 324 23.16 20.34 21.32
N ILE A 325 23.25 20.52 22.63
CA ILE A 325 22.13 20.89 23.50
C ILE A 325 22.60 22.02 24.41
N HIS A 326 21.87 23.13 24.30
CA HIS A 326 22.16 24.35 25.01
C HIS A 326 21.22 24.51 26.21
N VAL A 327 21.77 25.06 27.29
CA VAL A 327 21.13 25.42 28.55
C VAL A 327 21.49 26.87 28.91
N ASP A 328 20.93 27.40 29.99
CA ASP A 328 21.09 28.82 30.38
C ASP A 328 22.56 29.26 30.53
N GLY A 329 23.42 28.37 31.04
CA GLY A 329 24.85 28.64 31.21
C GLY A 329 25.62 28.87 29.90
N ASN A 330 25.09 28.46 28.75
CA ASN A 330 25.77 28.63 27.47
C ASN A 330 25.63 30.06 26.89
N PHE A 331 24.60 30.81 27.32
CA PHE A 331 24.31 32.18 26.85
C PHE A 331 24.71 33.25 27.88
N GLY A 332 26.01 33.34 28.12
CA GLY A 332 26.61 34.39 28.97
C GLY A 332 26.73 35.75 28.27
N PRO A 333 27.14 36.80 29.00
CA PRO A 333 27.37 38.13 28.43
C PRO A 333 28.48 38.09 27.36
N LEU A 334 28.32 38.89 26.32
CA LEU A 334 29.22 38.98 25.17
C LEU A 334 30.20 40.15 25.32
N GLY A 335 31.42 39.96 24.81
CA GLY A 335 32.40 41.02 24.66
C GLY A 335 32.04 41.99 23.53
N GLU A 336 32.66 43.17 23.53
CA GLU A 336 32.51 44.17 22.47
C GLU A 336 33.00 43.67 21.10
N ASP A 337 33.95 42.73 21.07
CA ASP A 337 34.47 42.09 19.87
C ASP A 337 33.58 40.97 19.30
N GLU A 338 32.60 40.51 20.08
CA GLU A 338 31.61 39.50 19.68
C GLU A 338 30.32 40.13 19.15
N VAL A 339 30.22 41.45 19.17
CA VAL A 339 29.00 42.21 18.85
C VAL A 339 29.28 43.14 17.67
N GLU A 340 28.38 43.11 16.69
CA GLU A 340 28.29 44.14 15.67
C GLU A 340 27.36 45.24 16.18
N ASP A 341 27.92 46.41 16.46
CA ASP A 341 27.18 47.61 16.84
C ASP A 341 27.04 48.52 15.60
N PRO A 342 25.94 48.44 14.84
CA PRO A 342 25.77 49.26 13.66
C PRO A 342 25.55 50.72 14.04
N LEU A 343 26.16 51.65 13.31
CA LEU A 343 25.95 53.11 13.45
C LEU A 343 24.46 53.52 13.43
N ILE A 344 23.60 52.68 12.83
CA ILE A 344 22.14 52.78 12.82
C ILE A 344 21.58 51.37 13.06
N GLY A 345 20.98 51.11 14.24
CA GLY A 345 20.33 49.84 14.56
C GLY A 345 20.48 49.44 16.03
N LEU A 346 19.94 48.27 16.39
CA LEU A 346 20.21 47.62 17.68
C LEU A 346 21.48 46.75 17.57
N PRO A 347 22.29 46.66 18.64
CA PRO A 347 23.45 45.77 18.67
C PRO A 347 23.02 44.33 18.42
N ARG A 348 23.81 43.59 17.63
CA ARG A 348 23.56 42.19 17.28
C ARG A 348 24.82 41.35 17.45
N VAL A 349 24.66 40.04 17.61
CA VAL A 349 25.82 39.14 17.65
C VAL A 349 26.56 39.23 16.32
N GLY A 350 27.87 39.48 16.40
CA GLY A 350 28.73 39.65 15.25
C GLY A 350 28.95 38.33 14.51
N LYS A 351 29.16 38.41 13.20
CA LYS A 351 29.39 37.21 12.36
C LYS A 351 30.64 36.42 12.72
N ASN A 352 31.56 37.02 13.48
CA ASN A 352 32.80 36.39 13.91
C ASN A 352 32.69 35.75 15.30
N CYS A 353 31.50 35.71 15.93
CA CYS A 353 31.30 35.05 17.22
C CYS A 353 31.29 33.52 17.04
N PHE A 354 32.26 32.83 17.63
CA PHE A 354 32.39 31.35 17.62
C PHE A 354 31.80 30.69 18.87
N ARG A 355 31.26 31.48 19.80
CA ARG A 355 30.76 31.00 21.08
C ARG A 355 29.58 30.04 20.93
N PHE A 356 28.75 30.28 19.92
CA PHE A 356 27.52 29.54 19.70
C PHE A 356 27.72 28.53 18.58
N THR A 357 28.24 27.36 18.94
CA THR A 357 28.26 26.21 18.03
C THR A 357 26.96 25.43 18.16
N VAL A 358 26.29 25.16 17.05
CA VAL A 358 24.96 24.53 17.01
C VAL A 358 24.91 23.50 15.90
N GLY A 359 24.36 22.31 16.16
CA GLY A 359 24.11 21.34 15.10
C GLY A 359 24.20 19.90 15.58
N ALA A 360 24.50 19.02 14.64
CA ALA A 360 24.66 17.60 14.90
C ALA A 360 25.84 17.01 14.13
N MET A 361 26.29 15.86 14.59
CA MET A 361 27.42 15.17 13.96
C MET A 361 27.34 13.66 14.12
N ASP A 362 27.79 12.97 13.08
CA ASP A 362 28.12 11.54 13.11
C ASP A 362 29.55 11.36 13.63
N LEU A 363 29.67 10.86 14.85
CA LEU A 363 30.93 10.68 15.58
C LEU A 363 31.91 9.72 14.86
N ARG A 364 31.44 9.00 13.82
CA ARG A 364 32.24 8.11 12.99
C ARG A 364 32.57 8.72 11.62
N SER A 365 31.72 9.52 10.98
CA SER A 365 32.00 10.04 9.62
C SER A 365 32.72 11.38 9.56
N HIS A 366 32.80 12.14 10.65
CA HIS A 366 33.49 13.43 10.69
C HIS A 366 35.02 13.32 10.88
N THR A 367 35.71 12.87 9.84
CA THR A 367 37.19 12.82 9.76
C THR A 367 37.78 14.18 9.36
N ASN A 368 39.09 14.33 9.51
CA ASN A 368 39.84 15.51 9.06
C ASN A 368 39.45 15.96 7.64
N ASP A 369 39.28 15.02 6.68
CA ASP A 369 38.91 15.31 5.28
C ASP A 369 37.61 16.12 5.10
N VAL A 370 36.57 15.81 5.89
CA VAL A 370 35.28 16.52 5.83
C VAL A 370 35.43 17.97 6.29
N TRP A 371 36.38 18.17 7.21
CA TRP A 371 36.67 19.44 7.82
C TRP A 371 37.87 20.14 7.17
N ASP A 372 38.52 19.54 6.18
CA ASP A 372 39.80 20.06 5.67
C ASP A 372 39.64 21.44 5.07
N ALA A 373 38.52 21.79 4.41
CA ALA A 373 38.28 23.16 3.98
C ALA A 373 38.25 24.16 5.16
N MET A 374 37.66 23.77 6.29
CA MET A 374 37.68 24.55 7.53
C MET A 374 39.08 24.56 8.16
N ILE A 375 39.76 23.42 8.22
CA ILE A 375 41.06 23.30 8.85
C ILE A 375 42.16 23.99 8.02
N GLU A 376 42.09 23.96 6.70
CA GLU A 376 42.98 24.72 5.82
C GLU A 376 42.75 26.22 5.95
N ALA A 377 41.50 26.67 6.05
CA ALA A 377 41.19 28.06 6.42
C ALA A 377 41.75 28.42 7.82
N ALA A 378 41.69 27.48 8.79
CA ALA A 378 42.28 27.63 10.11
C ALA A 378 43.82 27.69 10.08
N LYS A 379 44.48 26.91 9.22
CA LYS A 379 45.95 26.87 9.06
C LYS A 379 46.48 28.14 8.42
N LEU A 380 45.79 28.67 7.42
CA LEU A 380 46.04 29.99 6.85
C LEU A 380 45.88 31.09 7.90
N ALA A 381 45.22 30.79 9.03
CA ALA A 381 44.97 31.70 10.13
C ALA A 381 46.05 31.79 11.23
N SER A 382 47.23 31.16 11.06
CA SER A 382 48.45 31.18 11.93
C SER A 382 48.61 29.95 12.86
N PRO A 383 49.85 29.51 13.21
CA PRO A 383 50.15 28.14 13.69
C PRO A 383 50.12 27.94 15.23
N MET A 384 49.40 28.75 16.00
CA MET A 384 49.24 28.55 17.45
C MET A 384 47.86 27.97 17.82
N PRO A 385 47.74 27.19 18.91
CA PRO A 385 46.43 26.84 19.46
C PRO A 385 45.65 28.15 19.74
N PRO A 386 44.35 28.21 19.40
CA PRO A 386 43.63 29.47 19.34
C PRO A 386 43.58 30.11 20.74
N ARG A 387 44.11 31.32 20.87
CA ARG A 387 43.61 32.26 21.88
C ARG A 387 42.31 32.84 21.31
N PRO A 388 41.17 32.83 22.04
CA PRO A 388 39.86 33.11 21.43
C PRO A 388 39.59 34.56 20.97
N TRP A 389 40.55 35.49 21.03
CA TRP A 389 40.23 36.93 21.18
C TRP A 389 41.00 37.91 20.28
N THR A 390 41.50 37.48 19.12
CA THR A 390 42.02 38.44 18.12
C THR A 390 41.39 38.18 16.77
N ALA A 391 40.71 39.19 16.25
CA ALA A 391 40.00 39.28 14.96
C ALA A 391 40.90 39.15 13.71
N GLY A 392 41.84 38.20 13.76
CA GLY A 392 42.60 37.72 12.63
C GLY A 392 41.84 36.62 11.84
N PRO A 393 42.49 35.99 10.85
CA PRO A 393 41.97 35.14 9.75
C PRO A 393 40.88 34.06 9.99
N LEU A 394 40.34 33.92 11.21
CA LEU A 394 39.09 33.22 11.54
C LEU A 394 37.86 33.75 10.78
N ALA A 395 37.87 35.00 10.31
CA ALA A 395 36.80 35.55 9.46
C ALA A 395 36.61 34.74 8.14
N GLN A 396 37.65 34.05 7.65
CA GLN A 396 37.62 33.25 6.42
C GLN A 396 37.15 31.80 6.62
N MET A 397 36.89 31.37 7.85
CA MET A 397 36.34 30.03 8.10
C MET A 397 34.94 29.90 7.50
N PRO A 398 34.53 28.71 7.02
CA PRO A 398 33.14 28.41 6.72
C PRO A 398 32.26 28.57 7.96
N ASP A 399 31.04 29.08 7.81
CA ASP A 399 30.05 29.17 8.92
C ASP A 399 29.62 27.78 9.43
N ARG A 400 29.76 26.77 8.58
CA ARG A 400 29.23 25.42 8.75
C ARG A 400 30.18 24.40 8.14
N ALA A 401 30.28 23.24 8.77
CA ALA A 401 30.96 22.06 8.25
C ALA A 401 30.10 20.82 8.48
N GLY A 402 29.63 20.20 7.40
CA GLY A 402 28.56 19.20 7.49
C GLY A 402 27.33 19.77 8.20
N PRO A 403 26.68 19.02 9.10
CA PRO A 403 25.53 19.50 9.88
C PRO A 403 25.89 20.30 11.16
N MET A 404 27.13 20.75 11.30
CA MET A 404 27.58 21.54 12.44
C MET A 404 27.83 23.00 12.03
N TRP A 405 27.16 23.94 12.71
CA TRP A 405 27.38 25.37 12.59
C TRP A 405 28.42 25.83 13.60
N MET A 406 29.57 26.28 13.12
CA MET A 406 30.63 26.82 13.99
C MET A 406 30.41 28.30 14.32
N ARG A 407 29.61 29.00 13.49
CA ARG A 407 29.24 30.42 13.68
C ARG A 407 27.73 30.59 13.58
N TRP A 408 26.98 29.93 14.47
CA TRP A 408 25.54 30.11 14.51
C TRP A 408 25.18 31.45 15.16
N THR A 409 24.40 32.28 14.46
CA THR A 409 23.98 33.58 15.00
C THR A 409 22.67 33.43 15.79
N PRO A 410 22.68 33.63 17.12
CA PRO A 410 21.46 33.54 17.91
C PRO A 410 20.53 34.72 17.62
N PRO A 411 19.20 34.56 17.79
CA PRO A 411 18.24 35.67 17.75
C PRO A 411 18.31 36.51 19.04
N ALA A 412 19.51 36.91 19.45
CA ALA A 412 19.76 37.57 20.72
C ALA A 412 19.34 39.05 20.71
N ARG A 413 18.71 39.49 21.80
CA ARG A 413 18.49 40.89 22.15
C ARG A 413 19.59 41.29 23.12
N LEU A 414 20.40 42.24 22.67
CA LEU A 414 21.59 42.66 23.38
C LEU A 414 21.32 43.98 24.10
N GLU A 415 21.59 44.01 25.40
CA GLU A 415 21.61 45.22 26.20
C GLU A 415 23.02 45.52 26.67
N ARG A 416 23.45 46.77 26.50
CA ARG A 416 24.78 47.20 26.90
C ARG A 416 24.85 47.32 28.42
N ALA A 417 25.79 46.62 29.03
CA ALA A 417 26.11 46.70 30.46
C ALA A 417 27.61 46.99 30.67
N GLN A 418 27.98 47.34 31.90
CA GLN A 418 29.37 47.46 32.30
C GLN A 418 29.73 46.32 33.23
N GLU A 419 30.82 45.61 32.93
CA GLU A 419 31.33 44.54 33.77
C GLU A 419 31.86 45.13 35.10
N PRO A 420 31.32 44.74 36.27
CA PRO A 420 31.58 45.43 37.54
C PRO A 420 33.04 45.47 37.99
N LEU A 421 33.84 44.49 37.57
CA LEU A 421 35.22 44.29 38.03
C LEU A 421 36.27 44.87 37.07
N THR A 422 35.95 44.98 35.78
CA THR A 422 36.93 45.34 34.74
C THR A 422 36.59 46.68 34.06
N ASN A 423 35.39 47.21 34.33
CA ASN A 423 34.82 48.38 33.66
C ASN A 423 34.76 48.24 32.12
N ARG A 424 34.75 47.00 31.62
CA ARG A 424 34.63 46.71 30.19
C ARG A 424 33.16 46.79 29.77
N THR A 425 32.92 47.26 28.55
CA THR A 425 31.61 47.12 27.92
C THR A 425 31.34 45.64 27.69
N ILE A 426 30.21 45.16 28.19
CA ILE A 426 29.67 43.84 27.87
C ILE A 426 28.25 44.00 27.34
N TYR A 427 27.79 43.01 26.58
CA TYR A 427 26.43 42.96 26.06
C TYR A 427 25.72 41.76 26.67
N GLU A 428 24.70 42.02 27.49
CA GLU A 428 23.88 40.99 28.10
C GLU A 428 22.81 40.52 27.10
N ILE A 429 22.66 39.19 26.99
CA ILE A 429 21.57 38.58 26.23
C ILE A 429 20.35 38.54 27.15
N THR A 430 19.35 39.36 26.87
CA THR A 430 18.16 39.49 27.74
C THR A 430 17.06 38.48 27.43
N ASN A 431 17.09 37.86 26.24
CA ASN A 431 16.15 36.84 25.80
C ASN A 431 16.79 35.44 25.71
N LYS A 432 17.50 35.01 26.76
CA LYS A 432 18.24 33.73 26.77
C LYS A 432 17.38 32.52 26.42
N ASP A 433 16.18 32.43 26.99
CA ASP A 433 15.26 31.32 26.72
C ASP A 433 14.89 31.18 25.24
N GLU A 434 14.70 32.32 24.54
CA GLU A 434 14.43 32.34 23.10
C GLU A 434 15.63 31.86 22.29
N CYS A 435 16.85 32.25 22.70
CA CYS A 435 18.09 31.83 22.07
C CYS A 435 18.36 30.34 22.27
N ILE A 436 18.14 29.82 23.48
CA ILE A 436 18.26 28.40 23.82
C ILE A 436 17.28 27.57 22.99
N ALA A 437 16.01 28.00 22.95
CA ALA A 437 14.98 27.34 22.17
C ALA A 437 15.33 27.31 20.66
N ALA A 438 15.81 28.43 20.11
CA ALA A 438 16.23 28.50 18.73
C ALA A 438 17.46 27.61 18.43
N ALA A 439 18.46 27.58 19.31
CA ALA A 439 19.65 26.74 19.15
C ALA A 439 19.29 25.25 19.17
N ASN A 440 18.50 24.83 20.17
CA ASN A 440 18.08 23.44 20.30
C ASN A 440 17.15 23.00 19.16
N ALA A 441 16.29 23.90 18.65
CA ALA A 441 15.46 23.62 17.47
C ALA A 441 16.30 23.48 16.19
N GLN A 442 17.37 24.27 16.03
CA GLN A 442 18.28 24.13 14.89
C GLN A 442 19.09 22.83 15.00
N ALA A 443 19.67 22.53 16.16
CA ALA A 443 20.39 21.29 16.41
C ALA A 443 19.51 20.04 16.20
N GLU A 444 18.23 20.11 16.54
CA GLU A 444 17.27 19.04 16.27
C GLU A 444 17.05 18.80 14.76
N ARG A 445 16.95 19.87 13.96
CA ARG A 445 16.85 19.76 12.50
C ARG A 445 18.10 19.13 11.91
N ASP A 446 19.28 19.65 12.27
CA ASP A 446 20.55 19.11 11.80
C ASP A 446 20.77 17.66 12.27
N TYR A 447 20.26 17.27 13.46
CA TYR A 447 20.28 15.87 13.91
C TYR A 447 19.38 14.97 13.06
N THR A 448 18.22 15.47 12.64
CA THR A 448 17.33 14.75 11.72
C THR A 448 18.02 14.50 10.38
N ASP A 449 18.77 15.49 9.88
CA ASP A 449 19.60 15.36 8.68
C ASP A 449 20.67 14.27 8.84
N VAL A 450 21.36 14.24 9.99
CA VAL A 450 22.37 13.20 10.27
C VAL A 450 21.73 11.81 10.38
N LEU A 451 20.55 11.68 11.03
CA LEU A 451 19.82 10.41 11.07
C LEU A 451 19.49 9.92 9.65
N PHE A 452 19.04 10.82 8.78
CA PHE A 452 18.77 10.47 7.39
C PHE A 452 20.05 10.06 6.64
N GLY A 453 21.08 10.89 6.66
CA GLY A 453 22.32 10.64 5.92
C GLY A 453 23.13 9.44 6.41
N SER A 454 22.98 9.08 7.68
CA SER A 454 23.62 7.89 8.27
C SER A 454 22.90 6.57 7.95
N GLY A 455 21.70 6.62 7.37
CA GLY A 455 20.91 5.44 7.00
C GLY A 455 20.06 4.87 8.14
N TYR A 456 19.89 5.60 9.25
CA TYR A 456 19.06 5.18 10.39
C TYR A 456 17.63 4.81 9.97
N PHE A 457 16.98 5.66 9.16
CA PHE A 457 15.61 5.43 8.71
C PHE A 457 15.44 4.18 7.84
N ASN A 458 16.49 3.76 7.12
CA ASN A 458 16.47 2.50 6.36
C ASN A 458 16.43 1.30 7.27
N LEU A 459 17.27 1.29 8.30
CA LEU A 459 17.31 0.18 9.24
C LEU A 459 15.99 0.07 9.99
N VAL A 460 15.42 1.20 10.41
CA VAL A 460 14.09 1.22 11.02
C VAL A 460 12.99 0.73 10.06
N HIS A 461 13.05 1.12 8.78
CA HIS A 461 12.13 0.60 7.77
C HIS A 461 12.27 -0.92 7.57
N LEU A 462 13.50 -1.41 7.54
CA LEU A 462 13.80 -2.84 7.45
C LEU A 462 13.34 -3.61 8.70
N VAL A 463 13.45 -3.04 9.90
CA VAL A 463 12.84 -3.62 11.12
C VAL A 463 11.34 -3.80 10.92
N ALA A 464 10.65 -2.76 10.44
CA ALA A 464 9.21 -2.85 10.16
C ALA A 464 8.89 -3.85 9.05
N THR A 465 9.74 -3.96 8.02
CA THR A 465 9.60 -4.97 6.96
C THR A 465 9.77 -6.37 7.51
N LEU A 466 10.78 -6.65 8.33
CA LEU A 466 10.97 -7.96 8.97
C LEU A 466 9.79 -8.31 9.86
N ARG A 467 9.30 -7.36 10.67
CA ARG A 467 8.09 -7.54 11.49
C ARG A 467 6.84 -7.80 10.66
N HIS A 468 6.66 -7.07 9.57
CA HIS A 468 5.54 -7.30 8.65
C HIS A 468 5.60 -8.67 8.00
N ASN A 469 6.79 -9.12 7.61
CA ASN A 469 6.96 -10.46 7.04
C ASN A 469 6.86 -11.56 8.10
N ALA A 470 7.10 -11.27 9.38
CA ALA A 470 6.81 -12.18 10.48
C ALA A 470 5.30 -12.32 10.72
N THR A 471 4.52 -11.26 10.49
CA THR A 471 3.06 -11.32 10.63
C THR A 471 2.35 -12.09 9.53
N GLU A 472 1.34 -12.86 9.94
CA GLU A 472 0.39 -13.54 9.05
C GLU A 472 -0.22 -12.57 8.01
N PRO A 473 -0.46 -13.02 6.77
CA PRO A 473 -0.93 -12.15 5.71
C PRO A 473 -2.45 -11.97 5.79
N ASN A 474 -2.94 -10.77 5.46
CA ASN A 474 -4.36 -10.45 5.38
C ASN A 474 -5.03 -10.88 4.05
N ARG A 475 -4.25 -11.46 3.14
CA ARG A 475 -4.67 -12.03 1.86
C ARG A 475 -3.89 -13.31 1.62
N SER A 476 -4.48 -14.27 0.91
CA SER A 476 -3.82 -15.56 0.71
C SER A 476 -2.55 -15.42 -0.11
N GLU A 477 -1.47 -16.06 0.35
CA GLU A 477 -0.23 -16.23 -0.43
C GLU A 477 -0.28 -17.45 -1.37
N THR A 478 -1.28 -18.32 -1.20
CA THR A 478 -1.34 -19.62 -1.90
C THR A 478 -2.53 -19.78 -2.83
N VAL A 479 -3.62 -19.06 -2.55
CA VAL A 479 -4.88 -19.13 -3.27
C VAL A 479 -4.94 -17.99 -4.26
N THR A 480 -4.90 -18.33 -5.54
CA THR A 480 -5.21 -17.40 -6.64
C THR A 480 -6.12 -18.13 -7.61
N GLY A 481 -6.95 -17.42 -8.37
CA GLY A 481 -7.84 -18.11 -9.28
C GLY A 481 -8.64 -17.16 -10.14
N ARG A 482 -9.47 -17.75 -10.98
CA ARG A 482 -10.37 -17.04 -11.88
C ARG A 482 -11.69 -17.77 -11.99
N THR A 483 -12.76 -17.00 -12.15
CA THR A 483 -14.09 -17.51 -12.46
C THR A 483 -14.31 -17.40 -13.96
N TYR A 484 -14.91 -18.43 -14.55
CA TYR A 484 -15.40 -18.42 -15.92
C TYR A 484 -16.86 -18.87 -15.95
N LEU A 485 -17.65 -18.28 -16.84
CA LEU A 485 -19.08 -18.55 -16.97
C LEU A 485 -19.37 -18.99 -18.40
N SER A 486 -20.35 -19.88 -18.53
CA SER A 486 -20.90 -20.27 -19.81
C SER A 486 -22.38 -20.54 -19.64
N HIS A 487 -23.18 -20.20 -20.65
CA HIS A 487 -24.63 -20.31 -20.58
C HIS A 487 -25.12 -21.32 -21.62
N LEU A 488 -26.05 -22.17 -21.20
CA LEU A 488 -26.77 -23.09 -22.09
C LEU A 488 -28.22 -22.66 -22.15
N LYS A 489 -28.62 -22.17 -23.32
CA LYS A 489 -30.01 -21.82 -23.60
C LYS A 489 -30.90 -23.05 -23.41
N SER A 490 -32.03 -22.85 -22.76
CA SER A 490 -32.95 -23.94 -22.48
C SER A 490 -34.39 -23.61 -22.90
N GLY A 491 -34.83 -22.35 -22.77
CA GLY A 491 -36.15 -21.93 -23.24
C GLY A 491 -36.35 -20.42 -23.39
N SER A 492 -37.43 -20.05 -24.06
CA SER A 492 -37.93 -18.68 -24.13
C SER A 492 -39.45 -18.66 -23.94
N SER A 493 -39.95 -17.68 -23.19
CA SER A 493 -41.36 -17.51 -22.88
C SER A 493 -41.75 -16.03 -22.94
N LYS A 494 -43.00 -15.73 -23.30
CA LYS A 494 -43.54 -14.38 -23.20
C LYS A 494 -44.04 -14.15 -21.78
N VAL A 495 -43.60 -13.06 -21.15
CA VAL A 495 -44.01 -12.64 -19.81
C VAL A 495 -44.52 -11.21 -19.85
N THR A 496 -45.47 -10.88 -18.98
CA THR A 496 -45.88 -9.48 -18.78
C THR A 496 -45.07 -8.92 -17.62
N VAL A 497 -44.24 -7.91 -17.89
CA VAL A 497 -43.53 -7.17 -16.83
C VAL A 497 -44.35 -5.95 -16.43
N THR A 498 -44.34 -5.64 -15.14
CA THR A 498 -45.08 -4.50 -14.58
C THR A 498 -44.18 -3.64 -13.71
N GLY A 499 -44.16 -2.33 -13.97
CA GLY A 499 -43.49 -1.32 -13.15
C GLY A 499 -44.54 -0.44 -12.48
N LYS A 500 -44.41 -0.22 -11.17
CA LYS A 500 -45.21 0.76 -10.44
C LYS A 500 -44.31 1.90 -10.03
N VAL A 501 -44.52 3.06 -10.63
CA VAL A 501 -43.93 4.33 -10.19
C VAL A 501 -44.99 5.10 -9.42
N VAL A 502 -44.57 5.80 -8.37
CA VAL A 502 -45.48 6.61 -7.56
C VAL A 502 -46.12 7.69 -8.45
N LEU A 503 -47.42 7.95 -8.27
CA LEU A 503 -48.18 8.92 -9.06
C LEU A 503 -48.36 8.57 -10.56
N SER A 504 -48.10 7.32 -10.96
CA SER A 504 -48.42 6.81 -12.30
C SER A 504 -49.38 5.63 -12.25
N GLU A 505 -50.04 5.37 -13.37
CA GLU A 505 -50.68 4.07 -13.60
C GLU A 505 -49.63 2.95 -13.63
N ILE A 506 -50.08 1.70 -13.47
CA ILE A 506 -49.20 0.53 -13.61
C ILE A 506 -48.72 0.49 -15.06
N ILE A 507 -47.40 0.60 -15.25
CA ILE A 507 -46.77 0.48 -16.55
C ILE A 507 -46.60 -1.01 -16.81
N ALA A 508 -47.23 -1.53 -17.86
CA ALA A 508 -47.08 -2.91 -18.29
C ALA A 508 -46.47 -2.98 -19.69
N ALA A 509 -45.69 -4.03 -19.95
CA ALA A 509 -45.20 -4.39 -21.28
C ALA A 509 -45.10 -5.91 -21.44
N GLN A 510 -45.26 -6.39 -22.67
CA GLN A 510 -44.89 -7.76 -23.02
C GLN A 510 -43.38 -7.83 -23.20
N ALA A 511 -42.75 -8.77 -22.52
CA ALA A 511 -41.32 -9.02 -22.54
C ALA A 511 -41.04 -10.49 -22.89
N GLU A 512 -39.81 -10.76 -23.33
CA GLU A 512 -39.34 -12.12 -23.59
C GLU A 512 -38.43 -12.56 -22.45
N ARG A 513 -38.84 -13.56 -21.66
CA ARG A 513 -37.99 -14.19 -20.65
C ARG A 513 -37.31 -15.41 -21.23
N ARG A 514 -35.98 -15.38 -21.26
CA ARG A 514 -35.13 -16.51 -21.66
C ARG A 514 -34.56 -17.19 -20.43
N THR A 515 -34.78 -18.50 -20.34
CA THR A 515 -34.21 -19.37 -19.32
C THR A 515 -32.93 -20.01 -19.85
N GLN A 516 -31.93 -20.08 -18.98
CA GLN A 516 -30.64 -20.68 -19.29
C GLN A 516 -30.06 -21.40 -18.08
N ILE A 517 -29.32 -22.46 -18.38
CA ILE A 517 -28.51 -23.17 -17.40
C ILE A 517 -27.15 -22.48 -17.38
N THR A 518 -26.79 -21.91 -16.23
CA THR A 518 -25.46 -21.35 -16.03
C THR A 518 -24.51 -22.44 -15.59
N LYS A 519 -23.41 -22.59 -16.32
CA LYS A 519 -22.25 -23.39 -15.96
C LYS A 519 -21.12 -22.45 -15.60
N ALA A 520 -20.79 -22.40 -14.32
CA ALA A 520 -19.60 -21.71 -13.86
C ALA A 520 -18.47 -22.70 -13.65
N GLY A 521 -17.24 -22.24 -13.83
CA GLY A 521 -16.13 -22.91 -13.19
C GLY A 521 -15.16 -21.92 -12.59
N VAL A 522 -14.48 -22.38 -11.55
CA VAL A 522 -13.48 -21.62 -10.83
C VAL A 522 -12.22 -22.46 -10.83
N ASP A 523 -11.21 -21.97 -11.52
CA ASP A 523 -9.88 -22.56 -11.51
C ASP A 523 -9.03 -21.81 -10.49
N VAL A 524 -8.49 -22.55 -9.53
CA VAL A 524 -7.77 -22.05 -8.37
C VAL A 524 -6.42 -22.75 -8.27
N THR A 525 -5.37 -22.00 -7.98
CA THR A 525 -4.09 -22.54 -7.51
C THR A 525 -4.09 -22.56 -5.99
N THR A 526 -3.46 -23.56 -5.40
CA THR A 526 -3.26 -23.76 -3.95
C THR A 526 -1.76 -23.96 -3.69
N GLN A 527 -1.36 -24.20 -2.45
CA GLN A 527 0.02 -24.55 -2.15
C GLN A 527 0.44 -25.81 -2.92
N PRO A 528 1.67 -25.88 -3.48
CA PRO A 528 2.17 -27.09 -4.12
C PRO A 528 2.24 -28.28 -3.15
N PRO A 529 2.06 -29.53 -3.63
CA PRO A 529 2.23 -30.71 -2.79
C PRO A 529 3.71 -30.88 -2.39
N GLY A 530 3.96 -31.64 -1.31
CA GLY A 530 5.32 -31.96 -0.88
C GLY A 530 6.02 -30.87 -0.07
N ARG A 531 5.30 -29.82 0.33
CA ARG A 531 5.79 -28.84 1.32
C ARG A 531 5.91 -29.47 2.70
N GLN A 532 6.86 -29.00 3.50
CA GLN A 532 7.07 -29.51 4.88
C GLN A 532 5.93 -29.12 5.81
N ARG A 533 5.37 -27.92 5.62
CA ARG A 533 4.20 -27.42 6.33
C ARG A 533 3.03 -27.30 5.35
N PRO A 534 2.36 -28.43 5.02
CA PRO A 534 1.24 -28.40 4.11
C PRO A 534 0.04 -27.73 4.77
N LEU A 535 -0.49 -26.69 4.11
CA LEU A 535 -1.70 -25.99 4.53
C LEU A 535 -2.93 -26.85 4.32
N GLU A 536 -3.94 -26.61 5.16
CA GLU A 536 -5.25 -27.24 5.06
C GLU A 536 -6.24 -26.25 4.42
N TYR A 537 -7.04 -26.73 3.50
CA TYR A 537 -8.02 -25.95 2.75
C TYR A 537 -9.43 -26.49 2.97
N ARG A 538 -10.40 -25.57 3.06
CA ARG A 538 -11.83 -25.86 2.92
C ARG A 538 -12.38 -25.15 1.70
N VAL A 539 -13.21 -25.85 0.96
CA VAL A 539 -13.91 -25.34 -0.21
C VAL A 539 -15.38 -25.27 0.17
N MET A 540 -15.94 -24.08 0.14
CA MET A 540 -17.30 -23.82 0.60
C MET A 540 -18.06 -23.02 -0.46
N LEU A 541 -19.36 -23.27 -0.59
CA LEU A 541 -20.28 -22.34 -1.25
C LEU A 541 -20.96 -21.51 -0.17
N ARG A 542 -20.94 -20.20 -0.36
CA ARG A 542 -21.57 -19.25 0.57
C ARG A 542 -22.40 -18.21 -0.20
N THR A 543 -23.56 -17.88 0.33
CA THR A 543 -24.40 -16.78 -0.17
C THR A 543 -24.41 -15.66 0.88
N VAL A 544 -24.41 -14.42 0.40
CA VAL A 544 -24.32 -13.20 1.21
C VAL A 544 -25.55 -12.34 0.91
N PRO A 545 -26.11 -11.59 1.89
CA PRO A 545 -27.17 -10.64 1.66
C PRO A 545 -26.82 -9.61 0.56
N SER A 546 -27.84 -9.07 -0.10
CA SER A 546 -27.69 -8.24 -1.31
C SER A 546 -28.70 -7.08 -1.34
N PHE A 547 -28.94 -6.41 -0.20
CA PHE A 547 -29.88 -5.29 -0.15
C PHE A 547 -29.61 -4.24 0.94
N VAL A 548 -30.03 -3.00 0.65
CA VAL A 548 -30.23 -1.93 1.65
C VAL A 548 -31.72 -1.82 2.02
N LEU A 549 -32.61 -2.23 1.10
CA LEU A 549 -34.08 -2.12 1.18
C LEU A 549 -34.74 -3.30 0.45
N PRO A 550 -35.97 -3.73 0.80
CA PRO A 550 -36.63 -4.91 0.22
C PRO A 550 -36.81 -4.94 -1.31
N SER A 551 -36.58 -3.83 -2.01
CA SER A 551 -36.79 -3.67 -3.46
C SER A 551 -35.55 -3.26 -4.25
N HIS A 552 -34.38 -3.16 -3.61
CA HIS A 552 -33.16 -2.72 -4.27
C HIS A 552 -32.04 -3.74 -4.09
N TRP A 553 -31.55 -4.26 -5.21
CA TRP A 553 -30.38 -5.14 -5.25
C TRP A 553 -29.12 -4.31 -5.03
N MET A 554 -28.34 -4.68 -4.02
CA MET A 554 -26.97 -4.23 -3.82
C MET A 554 -26.05 -5.40 -4.11
N GLU A 555 -25.02 -5.16 -4.91
CA GLU A 555 -24.07 -6.21 -5.23
C GLU A 555 -23.37 -6.68 -3.94
N PRO A 556 -23.42 -7.98 -3.61
CA PRO A 556 -22.91 -8.46 -2.32
C PRO A 556 -21.39 -8.27 -2.26
N ASP A 557 -20.90 -7.76 -1.13
CA ASP A 557 -19.47 -7.65 -0.83
C ASP A 557 -19.09 -8.70 0.22
N TYR A 558 -18.12 -9.55 -0.12
CA TYR A 558 -17.64 -10.57 0.81
C TYR A 558 -16.85 -9.98 1.98
N SER A 559 -16.35 -8.74 1.86
CA SER A 559 -15.64 -8.06 2.94
C SER A 559 -16.51 -7.86 4.20
N GLU A 560 -17.83 -7.92 4.06
CA GLU A 560 -18.75 -7.86 5.20
C GLU A 560 -18.68 -9.12 6.07
N VAL A 561 -18.40 -10.27 5.46
CA VAL A 561 -18.41 -11.59 6.10
C VAL A 561 -17.10 -11.90 6.82
N GLN A 562 -15.96 -11.54 6.22
CA GLN A 562 -14.67 -11.68 6.89
C GLN A 562 -13.81 -10.44 6.68
N ARG A 563 -13.32 -9.89 7.79
CA ARG A 563 -12.40 -8.75 7.80
C ARG A 563 -11.12 -9.14 8.52
N ALA A 564 -9.99 -8.83 7.87
CA ALA A 564 -8.68 -8.94 8.48
C ALA A 564 -8.28 -7.60 9.09
N SER A 565 -7.79 -7.64 10.33
CA SER A 565 -7.22 -6.51 11.02
C SER A 565 -5.92 -6.93 11.70
N TYR A 566 -5.05 -5.98 12.03
CA TYR A 566 -3.83 -6.27 12.78
C TYR A 566 -3.94 -5.69 14.19
N VAL A 567 -3.79 -6.54 15.19
CA VAL A 567 -3.86 -6.18 16.61
C VAL A 567 -2.51 -6.43 17.28
N GLU A 568 -2.28 -5.84 18.44
CA GLU A 568 -1.09 -6.14 19.23
C GLU A 568 -1.21 -7.53 19.84
N LYS A 569 -0.13 -8.30 19.77
CA LYS A 569 -0.04 -9.62 20.41
C LYS A 569 -0.14 -9.40 21.93
N THR A 570 -1.18 -9.95 22.53
CA THR A 570 -1.49 -9.81 23.98
C THR A 570 -0.48 -10.51 24.89
N VAL A 571 0.34 -11.41 24.33
CA VAL A 571 1.49 -11.99 25.00
C VAL A 571 2.70 -11.19 24.59
N THR A 572 3.22 -10.38 25.51
CA THR A 572 4.58 -9.86 25.39
C THR A 572 5.52 -11.05 25.31
N ASP A 573 6.20 -11.20 24.17
CA ASP A 573 7.42 -12.00 24.13
C ASP A 573 8.38 -11.47 25.22
N LEU A 574 9.36 -12.28 25.65
CA LEU A 574 10.21 -12.06 26.83
C LEU A 574 10.87 -10.66 26.91
N ASP A 575 10.92 -9.92 25.81
CA ASP A 575 11.59 -8.61 25.68
C ASP A 575 10.63 -7.41 25.63
N GLY A 576 9.30 -7.61 25.72
CA GLY A 576 8.34 -6.51 25.87
C GLY A 576 8.01 -5.72 24.59
N THR A 577 8.56 -6.11 23.43
CA THR A 577 8.33 -5.42 22.16
C THR A 577 6.97 -5.82 21.55
N PRO A 578 6.09 -4.86 21.19
CA PRO A 578 4.77 -5.18 20.66
C PRO A 578 4.85 -5.75 19.24
N HIS A 579 4.80 -7.07 19.12
CA HIS A 579 4.55 -7.72 17.84
C HIS A 579 3.09 -7.58 17.45
N LYS A 580 2.83 -7.37 16.17
CA LYS A 580 1.46 -7.43 15.64
C LYS A 580 1.08 -8.88 15.39
N THR A 581 -0.21 -9.16 15.42
CA THR A 581 -0.79 -10.43 14.97
C THR A 581 -2.03 -10.13 14.14
N MET A 582 -2.32 -11.00 13.18
CA MET A 582 -3.53 -10.84 12.37
C MET A 582 -4.73 -11.37 13.16
N ALA A 583 -5.77 -10.55 13.25
CA ALA A 583 -7.06 -10.93 13.80
C ALA A 583 -8.09 -10.95 12.66
N LEU A 584 -8.66 -12.13 12.42
CA LEU A 584 -9.81 -12.29 11.54
C LEU A 584 -11.10 -12.13 12.33
N GLN A 585 -11.89 -11.14 11.95
CA GLN A 585 -13.28 -11.00 12.38
C GLN A 585 -14.14 -11.73 11.36
N LEU A 586 -14.81 -12.80 11.80
CA LEU A 586 -15.76 -13.56 11.01
C LEU A 586 -17.16 -13.24 11.51
N ASP A 587 -17.96 -12.58 10.67
CA ASP A 587 -19.37 -12.37 10.95
C ASP A 587 -20.19 -13.41 10.20
N THR A 588 -20.52 -14.50 10.90
CA THR A 588 -21.36 -15.55 10.33
C THR A 588 -22.82 -15.14 10.19
N ALA A 589 -23.27 -14.06 10.85
CA ALA A 589 -24.63 -13.55 10.67
C ALA A 589 -24.82 -12.89 9.29
N GLU A 590 -23.73 -12.40 8.70
CA GLU A 590 -23.70 -11.87 7.33
C GLU A 590 -23.66 -12.96 6.24
N ALA A 591 -23.62 -14.24 6.62
CA ALA A 591 -23.79 -15.36 5.68
C ALA A 591 -25.24 -15.86 5.69
N MET A 592 -25.89 -15.87 4.52
CA MET A 592 -27.26 -16.39 4.41
C MET A 592 -27.32 -17.93 4.47
N SER A 593 -26.38 -18.57 3.78
CA SER A 593 -26.29 -20.02 3.68
C SER A 593 -24.87 -20.44 3.37
N GLU A 594 -24.48 -21.59 3.88
CA GLU A 594 -23.16 -22.19 3.65
C GLU A 594 -23.25 -23.69 3.45
N VAL A 595 -22.46 -24.23 2.52
CA VAL A 595 -22.24 -25.66 2.33
C VAL A 595 -20.75 -25.93 2.11
N GLU A 596 -20.15 -26.78 2.96
CA GLU A 596 -18.79 -27.29 2.74
C GLU A 596 -18.82 -28.36 1.64
N LEU A 597 -18.07 -28.13 0.56
CA LEU A 597 -17.95 -29.05 -0.57
C LEU A 597 -16.82 -30.06 -0.33
N PHE A 598 -15.69 -29.57 0.19
CA PHE A 598 -14.49 -30.37 0.34
C PHE A 598 -13.58 -29.79 1.42
N LYS A 599 -12.83 -30.68 2.09
CA LYS A 599 -11.80 -30.32 3.05
C LYS A 599 -10.59 -31.23 2.88
N GLY A 600 -9.40 -30.65 2.80
CA GLY A 600 -8.18 -31.44 2.67
C GLY A 600 -6.93 -30.61 2.42
N ARG A 601 -5.84 -31.29 2.09
CA ARG A 601 -4.52 -30.71 1.78
C ARG A 601 -4.12 -30.99 0.32
N PRO A 602 -3.24 -30.18 -0.29
CA PRO A 602 -2.71 -30.47 -1.62
C PRO A 602 -2.07 -31.85 -1.70
N ASP A 603 -2.26 -32.54 -2.83
CA ASP A 603 -1.78 -33.91 -3.06
C ASP A 603 -1.43 -34.10 -4.53
N ALA A 604 -0.37 -34.84 -4.81
CA ALA A 604 0.00 -35.20 -6.18
C ALA A 604 -1.07 -36.07 -6.86
N ARG A 605 -1.86 -36.83 -6.08
CA ARG A 605 -2.95 -37.65 -6.59
C ARG A 605 -4.18 -36.82 -6.88
N VAL A 606 -4.85 -37.13 -7.99
CA VAL A 606 -6.14 -36.50 -8.35
C VAL A 606 -7.19 -36.87 -7.31
N ARG A 607 -7.80 -35.84 -6.71
CA ARG A 607 -8.97 -35.96 -5.85
C ARG A 607 -10.20 -35.43 -6.58
N LYS A 608 -11.29 -36.18 -6.50
CA LYS A 608 -12.57 -35.80 -7.11
C LYS A 608 -13.66 -35.87 -6.06
N ALA A 609 -14.53 -34.87 -6.07
CA ALA A 609 -15.76 -34.86 -5.29
C ALA A 609 -16.85 -34.24 -6.15
N ALA A 610 -18.10 -34.67 -5.96
CA ALA A 610 -19.23 -34.11 -6.66
C ALA A 610 -20.48 -34.27 -5.80
N GLY A 611 -21.44 -33.39 -5.99
CA GLY A 611 -22.68 -33.43 -5.21
C GLY A 611 -23.68 -32.39 -5.66
N ARG A 612 -24.68 -32.20 -4.81
CA ARG A 612 -25.66 -31.12 -4.93
C ARG A 612 -25.67 -30.35 -3.62
N ALA A 613 -25.75 -29.03 -3.72
CA ALA A 613 -25.83 -28.12 -2.60
C ALA A 613 -27.19 -27.40 -2.67
N THR A 614 -27.87 -27.31 -1.54
CA THR A 614 -29.05 -26.46 -1.38
C THR A 614 -28.64 -25.22 -0.61
N LEU A 615 -28.87 -24.04 -1.18
CA LEU A 615 -28.45 -22.76 -0.63
C LEU A 615 -29.65 -21.82 -0.55
N LYS A 616 -29.75 -21.10 0.57
CA LYS A 616 -30.64 -19.93 0.65
C LYS A 616 -29.95 -18.71 0.07
N ALA A 617 -30.58 -18.04 -0.89
CA ALA A 617 -30.04 -16.79 -1.42
C ALA A 617 -31.15 -15.76 -1.68
N HIS A 618 -30.72 -14.51 -1.79
CA HIS A 618 -31.51 -13.50 -2.48
C HIS A 618 -31.47 -13.77 -3.98
N THR A 619 -32.64 -13.61 -4.61
CA THR A 619 -32.76 -13.77 -6.05
C THR A 619 -33.33 -12.53 -6.70
N PHE A 620 -33.04 -12.36 -7.98
CA PHE A 620 -33.49 -11.22 -8.77
C PHE A 620 -33.71 -11.59 -10.24
N ASP A 621 -34.38 -10.71 -10.96
CA ASP A 621 -34.54 -10.78 -12.41
C ASP A 621 -33.64 -9.72 -13.07
N TRP A 622 -32.96 -10.11 -14.14
CA TRP A 622 -32.34 -9.17 -15.07
C TRP A 622 -33.38 -8.67 -16.05
N TRP A 623 -33.62 -7.36 -16.07
CA TRP A 623 -34.43 -6.71 -17.11
C TRP A 623 -33.50 -5.97 -18.07
N ILE A 624 -33.39 -6.47 -19.29
CA ILE A 624 -32.48 -5.97 -20.33
C ILE A 624 -33.29 -5.16 -21.35
N PRO A 625 -32.93 -3.89 -21.63
CA PRO A 625 -33.61 -3.09 -22.63
C PRO A 625 -33.38 -3.62 -24.05
N VAL A 626 -34.47 -3.87 -24.76
CA VAL A 626 -34.45 -4.12 -26.20
C VAL A 626 -34.63 -2.78 -26.91
N ARG A 627 -33.54 -2.27 -27.48
CA ARG A 627 -33.60 -1.07 -28.32
C ARG A 627 -34.13 -1.44 -29.70
N PRO A 628 -35.13 -0.73 -30.24
CA PRO A 628 -35.44 -0.86 -31.66
C PRO A 628 -34.20 -0.43 -32.46
N LEU A 629 -33.84 -1.22 -33.48
CA LEU A 629 -32.82 -0.79 -34.45
C LEU A 629 -33.24 0.57 -35.01
N PRO A 630 -32.33 1.57 -35.09
CA PRO A 630 -32.65 2.83 -35.76
C PRO A 630 -33.21 2.55 -37.15
N ALA A 631 -34.24 3.29 -37.57
CA ALA A 631 -34.83 3.14 -38.91
C ALA A 631 -33.79 3.34 -40.04
N GLU A 632 -32.69 4.03 -39.72
CA GLU A 632 -31.52 4.21 -40.58
C GLU A 632 -30.58 2.99 -40.66
N ASP A 633 -30.85 1.85 -40.02
CA ASP A 633 -30.08 0.60 -40.23
C ASP A 633 -30.90 -0.48 -40.96
N ALA A 634 -32.21 -0.25 -41.14
CA ALA A 634 -33.09 -1.15 -41.89
C ALA A 634 -32.70 -1.27 -43.37
N TRP A 635 -32.09 -0.23 -43.95
CA TRP A 635 -31.56 -0.28 -45.33
C TRP A 635 -30.25 -1.07 -45.44
N ILE A 636 -29.46 -1.21 -44.37
CA ILE A 636 -28.25 -2.05 -44.35
C ILE A 636 -28.63 -3.54 -44.38
N LYS A 637 -29.75 -3.95 -43.75
CA LYS A 637 -30.31 -5.31 -43.91
C LYS A 637 -30.85 -5.58 -45.32
N ALA A 638 -31.35 -4.56 -46.01
CA ALA A 638 -31.79 -4.67 -47.41
C ALA A 638 -30.61 -4.72 -48.39
N ALA A 639 -29.53 -3.95 -48.14
CA ALA A 639 -28.33 -3.91 -48.97
C ALA A 639 -27.37 -5.11 -48.72
N GLY A 640 -27.24 -5.55 -47.47
CA GLY A 640 -26.38 -6.67 -47.07
C GLY A 640 -26.80 -8.02 -47.64
N ASN A 641 -28.11 -8.25 -47.82
CA ASN A 641 -28.62 -9.46 -48.48
C ASN A 641 -28.31 -9.52 -49.99
N GLY A 642 -28.02 -8.38 -50.63
CA GLY A 642 -27.55 -8.30 -52.02
C GLY A 642 -26.05 -8.57 -52.14
N LEU A 643 -25.24 -7.90 -51.31
CA LEU A 643 -23.77 -8.00 -51.33
C LEU A 643 -23.25 -9.37 -50.88
N TYR A 644 -23.92 -10.05 -49.93
CA TYR A 644 -23.52 -11.39 -49.49
C TYR A 644 -23.74 -12.48 -50.56
N ARG A 645 -24.74 -12.30 -51.45
CA ARG A 645 -25.00 -13.22 -52.56
C ARG A 645 -24.04 -13.04 -53.74
N GLU A 646 -23.60 -11.81 -54.02
CA GLU A 646 -22.56 -11.57 -55.02
C GLU A 646 -21.17 -12.04 -54.56
N ALA A 647 -20.82 -11.87 -53.29
CA ALA A 647 -19.55 -12.35 -52.75
C ALA A 647 -19.44 -13.88 -52.69
N LEU A 648 -20.52 -14.59 -52.36
CA LEU A 648 -20.58 -16.06 -52.41
C LEU A 648 -20.69 -16.60 -53.85
N GLY A 649 -21.32 -15.86 -54.77
CA GLY A 649 -21.36 -16.20 -56.20
C GLY A 649 -20.01 -16.04 -56.90
N ALA A 650 -19.23 -15.02 -56.54
CA ALA A 650 -17.88 -14.80 -57.06
C ALA A 650 -16.86 -15.82 -56.52
N ALA A 651 -17.01 -16.26 -55.26
CA ALA A 651 -16.14 -17.27 -54.65
C ALA A 651 -16.40 -18.70 -55.17
N ALA A 652 -17.61 -19.00 -55.66
CA ALA A 652 -17.97 -20.32 -56.18
C ALA A 652 -17.57 -20.54 -57.66
N GLY A 653 -17.21 -19.48 -58.41
CA GLY A 653 -16.90 -19.56 -59.84
C GLY A 653 -15.41 -19.67 -60.21
N ALA A 654 -14.49 -19.56 -59.26
CA ALA A 654 -13.04 -19.42 -59.53
C ALA A 654 -12.21 -20.67 -59.17
N GLY A 655 -12.71 -21.88 -59.48
CA GLY A 655 -12.01 -23.13 -59.19
C GLY A 655 -12.20 -24.18 -60.28
N GLY A 656 -11.39 -24.13 -61.35
CA GLY A 656 -11.30 -25.18 -62.34
C GLY A 656 -10.04 -25.12 -63.22
N ASN A 657 -9.15 -26.11 -63.02
CA ASN A 657 -7.99 -26.55 -63.83
C ASN A 657 -6.79 -25.57 -63.97
N GLU A 658 -5.51 -25.97 -63.95
CA GLU A 658 -4.77 -27.25 -63.96
C GLU A 658 -3.33 -26.91 -63.49
N GLY A 659 -2.66 -27.72 -62.66
CA GLY A 659 -1.43 -28.39 -63.13
C GLY A 659 -0.18 -28.25 -62.23
N THR A 660 0.11 -29.31 -61.46
CA THR A 660 1.43 -29.89 -61.12
C THR A 660 2.52 -29.12 -60.33
N GLY A 661 2.81 -29.64 -59.11
CA GLY A 661 4.19 -29.97 -58.71
C GLY A 661 4.76 -29.40 -57.39
N GLY A 662 4.94 -30.26 -56.37
CA GLY A 662 6.13 -30.23 -55.50
C GLY A 662 6.04 -29.67 -54.05
N ASN A 663 6.00 -30.59 -53.07
CA ASN A 663 6.45 -30.56 -51.67
C ASN A 663 6.81 -29.25 -50.91
N GLY A 664 6.19 -29.10 -49.73
CA GLY A 664 6.90 -28.80 -48.47
C GLY A 664 6.60 -27.47 -47.75
N SER A 665 5.65 -27.47 -46.80
CA SER A 665 5.62 -26.66 -45.54
C SER A 665 4.18 -26.56 -45.02
N LYS A 666 3.91 -27.06 -43.81
CA LYS A 666 2.61 -26.90 -43.12
C LYS A 666 2.65 -25.63 -42.26
N THR A 667 2.14 -24.52 -42.80
CA THR A 667 1.77 -23.34 -41.99
C THR A 667 0.37 -23.56 -41.45
N ARG A 668 0.28 -23.80 -40.13
CA ARG A 668 -0.95 -23.94 -39.36
C ARG A 668 -1.55 -22.53 -39.18
N MET A 669 -2.75 -22.27 -39.70
CA MET A 669 -3.50 -21.05 -39.42
C MET A 669 -3.80 -20.95 -37.90
N PRO A 670 -3.73 -19.74 -37.29
CA PRO A 670 -4.03 -19.54 -35.89
C PRO A 670 -5.55 -19.68 -35.64
N GLN A 671 -5.91 -20.47 -34.63
CA GLN A 671 -7.25 -20.48 -34.07
C GLN A 671 -7.44 -19.19 -33.25
N ALA A 672 -8.46 -18.41 -33.60
CA ALA A 672 -8.93 -17.28 -32.82
C ALA A 672 -9.72 -17.80 -31.61
N SER A 673 -9.14 -17.65 -30.42
CA SER A 673 -9.83 -17.73 -29.14
C SER A 673 -9.48 -16.44 -28.39
N GLU A 674 -10.37 -15.44 -28.46
CA GLU A 674 -10.21 -14.18 -27.74
C GLU A 674 -10.61 -14.36 -26.26
N TYR A 675 -9.72 -13.84 -25.43
CA TYR A 675 -9.74 -13.83 -23.97
C TYR A 675 -10.57 -12.62 -23.49
N PHE A 676 -11.45 -12.83 -22.52
CA PHE A 676 -12.11 -11.73 -21.78
C PHE A 676 -11.47 -11.61 -20.40
N ASP A 677 -10.84 -10.46 -20.16
CA ASP A 677 -10.19 -10.07 -18.91
C ASP A 677 -11.14 -9.09 -18.19
N TYR A 678 -11.74 -9.52 -17.08
CA TYR A 678 -12.55 -8.65 -16.21
C TYR A 678 -11.59 -8.03 -15.19
N ASP A 679 -11.07 -6.83 -15.48
CA ASP A 679 -10.65 -5.82 -14.48
C ASP A 679 -10.11 -4.51 -15.11
N GLY A 680 -10.38 -4.21 -16.38
CA GLY A 680 -10.03 -2.93 -17.01
C GLY A 680 -11.25 -2.17 -17.54
N GLU A 681 -11.35 -0.87 -17.27
CA GLU A 681 -12.24 0.04 -18.00
C GLU A 681 -11.96 -0.09 -19.51
N ILE A 682 -12.89 -0.67 -20.27
CA ILE A 682 -12.80 -0.70 -21.74
C ILE A 682 -13.63 0.45 -22.32
N SER A 683 -12.91 1.43 -22.87
CA SER A 683 -13.44 2.31 -23.92
C SER A 683 -13.63 1.48 -25.19
N LEU A 684 -14.86 0.99 -25.43
CA LEU A 684 -15.24 0.26 -26.65
C LEU A 684 -15.41 1.22 -27.83
N GLY A 685 -14.31 1.81 -28.29
CA GLY A 685 -14.26 2.50 -29.57
C GLY A 685 -14.10 1.48 -30.70
N SER A 686 -15.11 1.34 -31.56
CA SER A 686 -15.10 0.70 -32.90
C SER A 686 -15.54 -0.77 -33.07
N GLY A 687 -15.54 -1.63 -32.05
CA GLY A 687 -16.02 -3.03 -32.19
C GLY A 687 -17.53 -3.24 -32.01
N ALA A 688 -18.17 -2.46 -31.14
CA ALA A 688 -19.59 -2.59 -30.81
C ALA A 688 -20.53 -2.19 -31.97
N ALA A 689 -20.07 -1.27 -32.83
CA ALA A 689 -20.89 -0.70 -33.91
C ALA A 689 -21.21 -1.71 -35.04
N VAL A 690 -20.40 -2.74 -35.26
CA VAL A 690 -20.61 -3.72 -36.34
C VAL A 690 -21.54 -4.86 -35.92
N LEU A 691 -21.63 -5.16 -34.62
CA LEU A 691 -22.54 -6.18 -34.06
C LEU A 691 -23.95 -5.63 -33.81
N GLU A 692 -24.11 -4.34 -33.48
CA GLU A 692 -25.44 -3.70 -33.37
C GLU A 692 -26.19 -3.66 -34.73
N ALA A 693 -25.48 -3.46 -35.85
CA ALA A 693 -26.10 -3.34 -37.18
C ALA A 693 -26.72 -4.65 -37.72
N ALA A 694 -26.40 -5.81 -37.16
CA ALA A 694 -26.93 -7.11 -37.63
C ALA A 694 -28.30 -7.48 -37.01
N GLY A 695 -28.74 -6.80 -35.94
CA GLY A 695 -29.95 -7.19 -35.19
C GLY A 695 -29.94 -8.64 -34.66
N ALA A 696 -28.76 -9.26 -34.63
CA ALA A 696 -28.50 -10.47 -33.87
C ALA A 696 -28.00 -9.98 -32.51
N VAL A 697 -28.87 -10.01 -31.49
CA VAL A 697 -28.42 -9.87 -30.11
C VAL A 697 -27.41 -11.00 -29.91
N SER A 698 -26.14 -10.66 -29.70
CA SER A 698 -25.08 -11.61 -29.36
C SER A 698 -25.59 -12.56 -28.27
N ASP A 699 -25.36 -13.86 -28.43
CA ASP A 699 -25.84 -14.87 -27.50
C ASP A 699 -25.17 -14.81 -26.12
N ASP A 700 -24.06 -14.07 -26.03
CA ASP A 700 -23.36 -13.68 -24.82
C ASP A 700 -23.64 -12.20 -24.51
N VAL A 701 -24.87 -11.90 -24.09
CA VAL A 701 -25.20 -10.55 -23.60
C VAL A 701 -24.65 -10.43 -22.18
N ASP A 702 -23.65 -9.57 -21.98
CA ASP A 702 -23.36 -9.05 -20.64
C ASP A 702 -24.55 -8.16 -20.21
N PRO A 703 -25.34 -8.57 -19.19
CA PRO A 703 -26.50 -7.81 -18.76
C PRO A 703 -26.14 -6.41 -18.27
N LEU A 704 -24.93 -6.22 -17.71
CA LEU A 704 -24.47 -4.91 -17.25
C LEU A 704 -24.09 -4.01 -18.43
N ALA A 705 -23.30 -4.53 -19.37
CA ALA A 705 -22.87 -3.77 -20.55
C ALA A 705 -24.05 -3.36 -21.46
N SER A 706 -25.14 -4.13 -21.44
CA SER A 706 -26.38 -3.83 -22.18
C SER A 706 -27.33 -2.87 -21.46
N GLY A 707 -26.94 -2.34 -20.30
CA GLY A 707 -27.79 -1.43 -19.51
C GLY A 707 -28.94 -2.14 -18.80
N GLY A 708 -28.80 -3.44 -18.54
CA GLY A 708 -29.75 -4.22 -17.76
C GLY A 708 -29.90 -3.69 -16.34
N GLN A 709 -31.03 -4.01 -15.71
CA GLN A 709 -31.36 -3.60 -14.36
C GLN A 709 -31.82 -4.78 -13.52
N HIS A 710 -31.36 -4.85 -12.28
CA HIS A 710 -31.84 -5.80 -11.28
C HIS A 710 -33.27 -5.44 -10.85
N ARG A 711 -34.20 -6.41 -10.92
CA ARG A 711 -35.63 -6.22 -10.60
C ARG A 711 -36.18 -7.41 -9.83
N GLU A 712 -37.36 -7.22 -9.24
CA GLU A 712 -38.12 -8.27 -8.54
C GLU A 712 -37.31 -9.06 -7.50
N VAL A 713 -36.58 -8.37 -6.63
CA VAL A 713 -35.75 -9.02 -5.61
C VAL A 713 -36.62 -9.87 -4.66
N ARG A 714 -36.20 -11.11 -4.38
CA ARG A 714 -36.80 -11.98 -3.37
C ARG A 714 -35.80 -12.28 -2.25
N LEU A 715 -36.29 -12.24 -1.00
CA LEU A 715 -35.47 -12.19 0.21
C LEU A 715 -35.02 -13.56 0.76
N ALA A 716 -35.60 -14.65 0.29
CA ALA A 716 -35.09 -15.98 0.64
C ALA A 716 -35.72 -17.01 -0.30
N GLU A 717 -34.90 -17.59 -1.17
CA GLU A 717 -35.30 -18.77 -1.94
C GLU A 717 -34.30 -19.89 -1.71
N ASP A 718 -34.81 -21.12 -1.60
CA ASP A 718 -34.00 -22.33 -1.60
C ASP A 718 -33.65 -22.68 -3.04
N LEU A 719 -32.36 -22.67 -3.33
CA LEU A 719 -31.79 -22.92 -4.66
C LEU A 719 -30.97 -24.19 -4.63
N GLU A 720 -30.96 -24.96 -5.72
CA GLU A 720 -30.17 -26.17 -5.78
C GLU A 720 -29.14 -26.10 -6.91
N LEU A 721 -27.89 -26.35 -6.54
CA LEU A 721 -26.75 -26.28 -7.44
C LEU A 721 -26.01 -27.61 -7.44
N SER A 722 -25.76 -28.16 -8.62
CA SER A 722 -24.85 -29.30 -8.78
C SER A 722 -23.41 -28.81 -8.89
N TRP A 723 -22.49 -29.53 -8.26
CA TRP A 723 -21.08 -29.16 -8.25
C TRP A 723 -20.17 -30.37 -8.47
N GLU A 724 -19.03 -30.11 -9.09
CA GLU A 724 -17.95 -31.06 -9.29
C GLU A 724 -16.63 -30.38 -8.95
N LEU A 725 -15.80 -31.02 -8.13
CA LEU A 725 -14.48 -30.58 -7.75
C LEU A 725 -13.45 -31.59 -8.25
N THR A 726 -12.40 -31.09 -8.89
CA THR A 726 -11.19 -31.85 -9.20
C THR A 726 -9.98 -31.11 -8.64
N TRP A 727 -9.16 -31.77 -7.84
CA TRP A 727 -7.94 -31.20 -7.27
C TRP A 727 -6.75 -32.11 -7.54
N VAL A 728 -5.72 -31.59 -8.19
CA VAL A 728 -4.48 -32.31 -8.51
C VAL A 728 -3.27 -31.40 -8.37
N GLY A 729 -2.29 -31.83 -7.58
CA GLY A 729 -1.15 -31.00 -7.23
C GLY A 729 -1.59 -29.72 -6.55
N ASP A 730 -1.19 -28.59 -7.12
CA ASP A 730 -1.59 -27.25 -6.73
C ASP A 730 -2.88 -26.76 -7.41
N ARG A 731 -3.40 -27.47 -8.42
CA ARG A 731 -4.53 -26.99 -9.23
C ARG A 731 -5.85 -27.59 -8.79
N MET A 732 -6.78 -26.73 -8.42
CA MET A 732 -8.16 -27.06 -8.08
C MET A 732 -9.10 -26.45 -9.12
N SER A 733 -10.04 -27.22 -9.63
CA SER A 733 -11.11 -26.76 -10.52
C SER A 733 -12.44 -27.16 -9.92
N VAL A 734 -13.30 -26.17 -9.69
CA VAL A 734 -14.66 -26.37 -9.18
C VAL A 734 -15.63 -25.94 -10.26
N ARG A 735 -16.47 -26.86 -10.72
CA ARG A 735 -17.52 -26.61 -11.70
C ARG A 735 -18.85 -26.57 -11.00
N LEU A 736 -19.62 -25.53 -11.24
CA LEU A 736 -20.94 -25.30 -10.69
C LEU A 736 -21.93 -25.27 -11.83
N ARG A 737 -23.09 -25.91 -11.64
CA ARG A 737 -24.17 -25.92 -12.62
C ARG A 737 -25.51 -25.70 -11.92
N SER A 738 -26.17 -24.62 -12.29
CA SER A 738 -27.50 -24.25 -11.80
C SER A 738 -28.61 -25.09 -12.44
N ARG A 739 -29.82 -24.94 -11.91
CA ARG A 739 -31.05 -25.43 -12.55
C ARG A 739 -31.64 -24.35 -13.44
N GLU A 740 -32.33 -24.78 -14.49
CA GLU A 740 -32.98 -23.88 -15.44
C GLU A 740 -34.08 -23.02 -14.80
N GLN A 741 -34.82 -23.59 -13.85
CA GLN A 741 -35.96 -22.94 -13.21
C GLN A 741 -35.55 -21.91 -12.14
N ASP A 742 -34.29 -21.94 -11.69
CA ASP A 742 -33.82 -21.04 -10.65
C ASP A 742 -33.77 -19.61 -11.21
N ARG A 743 -34.01 -18.62 -10.34
CA ARG A 743 -33.83 -17.20 -10.69
C ARG A 743 -32.35 -16.83 -10.73
N ASN A 744 -32.02 -15.56 -10.95
CA ASN A 744 -30.63 -15.11 -10.86
C ASN A 744 -30.25 -14.93 -9.39
N TYR A 745 -29.02 -15.31 -9.04
CA TYR A 745 -28.45 -15.14 -7.71
C TYR A 745 -26.93 -15.11 -7.77
N VAL A 746 -26.30 -14.67 -6.69
CA VAL A 746 -24.85 -14.66 -6.54
C VAL A 746 -24.46 -15.66 -5.46
N VAL A 747 -23.50 -16.52 -5.78
CA VAL A 747 -22.84 -17.41 -4.82
C VAL A 747 -21.35 -17.13 -4.81
N PHE A 748 -20.71 -17.21 -3.66
CA PHE A 748 -19.28 -17.16 -3.51
C PHE A 748 -18.73 -18.58 -3.35
N LEU A 749 -17.78 -18.95 -4.19
CA LEU A 749 -16.90 -20.08 -3.90
C LEU A 749 -15.79 -19.59 -2.99
N VAL A 750 -15.80 -20.04 -1.73
CA VAL A 750 -14.84 -19.62 -0.72
C VAL A 750 -13.81 -20.72 -0.54
N ILE A 751 -12.54 -20.38 -0.77
CA ILE A 751 -11.41 -21.22 -0.42
C ILE A 751 -10.84 -20.67 0.88
N ALA A 752 -11.10 -21.36 1.98
CA ALA A 752 -10.56 -21.01 3.28
C ALA A 752 -9.24 -21.76 3.50
N GLU A 753 -8.15 -21.03 3.68
CA GLU A 753 -6.84 -21.58 4.03
C GLU A 753 -6.60 -21.48 5.54
N LYS A 754 -6.12 -22.57 6.15
CA LYS A 754 -5.78 -22.57 7.57
C LYS A 754 -4.36 -22.05 7.78
N LEU A 755 -4.23 -20.90 8.41
CA LEU A 755 -2.94 -20.29 8.69
C LEU A 755 -2.18 -21.08 9.77
N GLY A 756 -0.88 -21.25 9.57
CA GLY A 756 -0.01 -22.03 10.44
C GLY A 756 0.12 -21.46 11.85
N PRO A 757 0.52 -20.18 12.02
CA PRO A 757 0.76 -19.58 13.34
C PRO A 757 -0.49 -19.49 14.22
N SER A 758 -1.58 -18.90 13.74
CA SER A 758 -2.79 -18.66 14.52
C SER A 758 -3.80 -19.79 14.47
N GLY A 759 -3.73 -20.67 13.46
CA GLY A 759 -4.74 -21.69 13.19
C GLY A 759 -6.07 -21.13 12.65
N GLN A 760 -6.16 -19.82 12.38
CA GLN A 760 -7.34 -19.17 11.83
C GLN A 760 -7.54 -19.54 10.35
N TRP A 761 -8.76 -19.34 9.85
CA TRP A 761 -9.13 -19.65 8.46
C TRP A 761 -9.25 -18.36 7.66
N LEU A 762 -8.26 -18.07 6.81
CA LEU A 762 -8.29 -16.93 5.90
C LEU A 762 -9.10 -17.28 4.65
N HIS A 763 -10.09 -16.46 4.32
CA HIS A 763 -11.00 -16.71 3.20
C HIS A 763 -10.54 -15.99 1.94
N THR A 764 -10.46 -16.73 0.85
CA THR A 764 -10.37 -16.18 -0.51
C THR A 764 -11.67 -16.51 -1.24
N ALA A 765 -12.48 -15.48 -1.51
CA ALA A 765 -13.80 -15.65 -2.08
C ALA A 765 -13.83 -15.30 -3.57
N PHE A 766 -14.31 -16.24 -4.38
CA PHE A 766 -14.54 -16.07 -5.81
C PHE A 766 -16.03 -15.87 -6.05
N LYS A 767 -16.40 -14.70 -6.55
CA LYS A 767 -17.78 -14.37 -6.87
C LYS A 767 -18.23 -15.13 -8.12
N VAL A 768 -19.40 -15.75 -8.07
CA VAL A 768 -20.01 -16.50 -9.17
C VAL A 768 -21.46 -16.03 -9.37
N PRO A 769 -21.71 -15.11 -10.33
CA PRO A 769 -23.06 -14.69 -10.67
C PRO A 769 -23.73 -15.77 -11.54
N LEU A 770 -24.82 -16.35 -11.04
CA LEU A 770 -25.58 -17.39 -11.73
C LEU A 770 -26.80 -16.76 -12.39
N ASN A 771 -26.59 -16.26 -13.61
CA ASN A 771 -27.61 -15.57 -14.40
C ASN A 771 -28.48 -16.57 -15.18
N ASN A 772 -29.46 -17.18 -14.52
CA ASN A 772 -30.30 -18.22 -15.12
C ASN A 772 -31.52 -17.69 -15.90
N GLN A 773 -31.93 -16.43 -15.66
CA GLN A 773 -33.12 -15.83 -16.28
C GLN A 773 -32.86 -14.41 -16.75
N LEU A 774 -32.96 -14.20 -18.06
CA LEU A 774 -32.83 -12.87 -18.68
C LEU A 774 -34.18 -12.45 -19.25
N THR A 775 -34.70 -11.30 -18.81
CA THR A 775 -35.97 -10.75 -19.29
C THR A 775 -35.69 -9.57 -20.20
N PHE A 776 -35.97 -9.74 -21.49
CA PHE A 776 -35.79 -8.72 -22.51
C PHE A 776 -37.04 -7.85 -22.58
N VAL A 777 -36.92 -6.62 -22.10
CA VAL A 777 -38.02 -5.67 -21.93
C VAL A 777 -37.92 -4.56 -22.98
N PRO A 778 -39.00 -4.19 -23.67
CA PRO A 778 -38.97 -3.09 -24.65
C PRO A 778 -38.45 -1.78 -24.06
N GLN A 779 -37.60 -1.05 -24.79
CA GLN A 779 -37.05 0.25 -24.34
C GLN A 779 -38.16 1.24 -23.91
N ASP A 780 -39.30 1.24 -24.60
CA ASP A 780 -40.46 2.09 -24.28
C ASP A 780 -40.97 1.91 -22.84
N PHE A 781 -40.86 0.69 -22.28
CA PHE A 781 -41.21 0.46 -20.88
C PHE A 781 -40.34 1.30 -19.94
N PHE A 782 -39.01 1.29 -20.15
CA PHE A 782 -38.06 2.03 -19.33
C PHE A 782 -38.20 3.54 -19.53
N ASP A 783 -38.52 3.98 -20.75
CA ASP A 783 -38.74 5.39 -21.04
C ASP A 783 -40.03 5.91 -20.38
N ARG A 784 -41.11 5.11 -20.39
CA ARG A 784 -42.33 5.40 -19.63
C ARG A 784 -42.08 5.43 -18.12
N GLU A 785 -41.31 4.48 -17.58
CA GLU A 785 -40.90 4.51 -16.16
C GLU A 785 -40.09 5.78 -15.84
N ARG A 786 -39.11 6.14 -16.68
CA ARG A 786 -38.28 7.34 -16.47
C ARG A 786 -39.10 8.62 -16.54
N ALA A 787 -40.04 8.71 -17.49
CA ALA A 787 -40.97 9.84 -17.60
C ALA A 787 -41.88 9.96 -16.37
N ALA A 788 -42.41 8.82 -15.88
CA ALA A 788 -43.22 8.77 -14.66
C ALA A 788 -42.41 9.20 -13.42
N MET A 789 -41.18 8.71 -13.26
CA MET A 789 -40.29 9.11 -12.17
C MET A 789 -39.95 10.60 -12.23
N GLY A 790 -39.67 11.12 -13.43
CA GLY A 790 -39.45 12.54 -13.65
C GLY A 790 -40.66 13.40 -13.26
N LYS A 791 -41.88 12.96 -13.60
CA LYS A 791 -43.12 13.63 -13.19
C LYS A 791 -43.32 13.61 -11.68
N ALA A 792 -43.06 12.47 -11.03
CA ALA A 792 -43.17 12.33 -9.58
C ALA A 792 -42.13 13.19 -8.83
N SER A 793 -40.87 13.16 -9.27
CA SER A 793 -39.79 13.99 -8.72
C SER A 793 -40.09 15.49 -8.87
N LYS A 794 -40.57 15.91 -10.05
CA LYS A 794 -41.03 17.28 -10.28
C LYS A 794 -42.16 17.68 -9.33
N THR A 795 -43.14 16.81 -9.14
CA THR A 795 -44.29 17.07 -8.24
C THR A 795 -43.85 17.24 -6.79
N LEU A 796 -42.89 16.42 -6.33
CA LEU A 796 -42.31 16.54 -4.99
C LEU A 796 -41.45 17.79 -4.83
N LYS A 797 -40.73 18.18 -5.88
CA LYS A 797 -40.00 19.44 -5.91
C LYS A 797 -40.95 20.64 -5.82
N ASP A 798 -42.01 20.65 -6.63
CA ASP A 798 -43.03 21.71 -6.59
C ASP A 798 -43.70 21.79 -5.20
N PHE A 799 -43.93 20.63 -4.55
CA PHE A 799 -44.43 20.60 -3.18
C PHE A 799 -43.43 21.25 -2.22
N ASN A 800 -42.16 20.85 -2.29
CA ASN A 800 -41.11 21.38 -1.42
C ASN A 800 -40.89 22.89 -1.62
N ASP A 801 -40.94 23.37 -2.87
CA ASP A 801 -40.78 24.78 -3.21
C ASP A 801 -41.96 25.63 -2.69
N ARG A 802 -43.17 25.04 -2.58
CA ARG A 802 -44.34 25.69 -1.97
C ARG A 802 -44.40 25.54 -0.44
N TYR A 803 -43.87 24.43 0.08
CA TYR A 803 -43.84 24.13 1.50
C TYR A 803 -42.76 24.93 2.24
N SER A 804 -41.57 25.06 1.65
CA SER A 804 -40.42 25.73 2.29
C SER A 804 -40.70 27.19 2.70
N PRO A 805 -41.43 28.01 1.91
CA PRO A 805 -41.82 29.37 2.30
C PRO A 805 -43.04 29.45 3.23
N SER A 806 -43.88 28.41 3.26
CA SER A 806 -45.12 28.35 4.05
C SER A 806 -44.97 27.64 5.40
N ALA A 807 -43.88 26.88 5.57
CA ALA A 807 -43.52 26.26 6.83
C ALA A 807 -43.30 27.37 7.88
N PRO A 808 -43.96 27.31 9.05
CA PRO A 808 -43.73 28.28 10.11
C PRO A 808 -42.24 28.28 10.48
N ASN A 809 -41.67 29.46 10.77
CA ASN A 809 -40.28 29.64 11.24
C ASN A 809 -39.96 28.70 12.41
N ILE A 810 -39.55 27.46 12.13
CA ILE A 810 -38.85 26.61 13.07
C ILE A 810 -37.43 27.17 13.08
N GLY A 811 -37.02 27.75 14.21
CA GLY A 811 -35.74 28.47 14.34
C GLY A 811 -34.51 27.65 13.93
N PRO A 812 -33.31 28.27 13.93
CA PRO A 812 -32.11 27.82 13.20
C PRO A 812 -31.44 26.50 13.66
N LYS A 813 -32.15 25.57 14.32
CA LYS A 813 -31.59 24.29 14.79
C LYS A 813 -32.47 23.04 14.67
N ALA A 814 -33.63 23.07 14.03
CA ALA A 814 -34.37 21.84 13.74
C ALA A 814 -34.57 21.67 12.23
N PRO A 815 -33.93 20.68 11.58
CA PRO A 815 -34.28 20.34 10.20
C PRO A 815 -35.76 19.97 10.19
N GLY A 816 -36.57 20.69 9.41
CA GLY A 816 -37.96 20.29 9.19
C GLY A 816 -38.02 18.83 8.70
N PRO A 817 -39.15 18.12 8.89
CA PRO A 817 -39.26 16.69 8.57
C PRO A 817 -38.89 16.33 7.12
N MET A 818 -38.84 17.31 6.21
CA MET A 818 -38.45 17.16 4.80
C MET A 818 -36.94 17.28 4.54
N ALA A 819 -36.16 17.99 5.37
CA ALA A 819 -34.77 18.35 5.07
C ALA A 819 -33.81 17.14 5.05
N GLY A 820 -34.12 16.06 5.80
CA GLY A 820 -33.37 14.80 5.77
C GLY A 820 -33.88 13.77 4.75
N VAL A 821 -35.10 13.94 4.22
CA VAL A 821 -35.78 12.96 3.35
C VAL A 821 -35.57 13.26 1.86
N ILE A 822 -35.37 14.54 1.50
CA ILE A 822 -35.12 14.98 0.13
C ILE A 822 -33.61 14.99 -0.16
N SER A 823 -32.95 13.84 -0.05
CA SER A 823 -31.62 13.67 -0.65
C SER A 823 -31.77 13.43 -2.16
N PRO A 824 -30.98 14.08 -3.04
CA PRO A 824 -31.00 13.84 -4.49
C PRO A 824 -30.86 12.34 -4.86
N VAL A 825 -30.15 11.57 -4.04
CA VAL A 825 -29.94 10.13 -4.24
C VAL A 825 -31.24 9.33 -4.05
N LEU A 826 -32.07 9.70 -3.08
CA LEU A 826 -33.35 9.01 -2.81
C LEU A 826 -34.40 9.32 -3.89
N MET A 827 -34.36 10.53 -4.46
CA MET A 827 -35.29 10.97 -5.52
C MET A 827 -35.09 10.26 -6.87
N ASN A 828 -34.00 9.50 -7.03
CA ASN A 828 -33.70 8.74 -8.25
C ASN A 828 -34.25 7.30 -8.24
N SER A 829 -35.07 6.93 -7.23
CA SER A 829 -35.65 5.59 -7.12
C SER A 829 -37.15 5.66 -6.81
N ALA A 830 -37.95 4.72 -7.33
CA ALA A 830 -39.38 4.65 -7.05
C ALA A 830 -39.67 4.54 -5.54
N ALA A 831 -38.90 3.74 -4.80
CA ALA A 831 -39.05 3.57 -3.35
C ALA A 831 -38.67 4.82 -2.54
N GLY A 832 -37.72 5.63 -3.03
CA GLY A 832 -37.37 6.89 -2.40
C GLY A 832 -38.40 7.99 -2.71
N LEU A 833 -38.95 8.02 -3.92
CA LEU A 833 -40.08 8.88 -4.29
C LEU A 833 -41.34 8.55 -3.46
N GLU A 834 -41.59 7.28 -3.15
CA GLU A 834 -42.74 6.86 -2.34
C GLU A 834 -42.63 7.36 -0.90
N ARG A 835 -41.44 7.21 -0.30
CA ARG A 835 -41.15 7.77 1.02
C ARG A 835 -41.23 9.28 1.05
N ALA A 836 -40.72 9.96 0.03
CA ALA A 836 -40.83 11.41 -0.08
C ALA A 836 -42.28 11.86 -0.21
N LEU A 837 -43.12 11.11 -0.93
CA LEU A 837 -44.56 11.40 -1.04
C LEU A 837 -45.31 11.16 0.27
N GLN A 838 -44.99 10.09 1.00
CA GLN A 838 -45.54 9.83 2.33
C GLN A 838 -45.11 10.93 3.32
N ALA A 839 -43.85 11.32 3.32
CA ALA A 839 -43.33 12.41 4.15
C ALA A 839 -44.01 13.75 3.81
N ALA A 840 -44.21 14.06 2.53
CA ALA A 840 -44.97 15.23 2.09
C ALA A 840 -46.42 15.20 2.58
N GLY A 841 -47.07 14.03 2.54
CA GLY A 841 -48.45 13.85 3.03
C GLY A 841 -48.58 14.00 4.54
N ILE A 842 -47.56 13.61 5.30
CA ILE A 842 -47.46 13.85 6.74
C ILE A 842 -47.20 15.33 7.05
N ALA A 843 -46.34 15.97 6.25
CA ALA A 843 -45.94 17.36 6.46
C ALA A 843 -47.07 18.36 6.17
N ASP A 844 -47.75 18.23 5.03
CA ASP A 844 -48.94 19.02 4.69
C ASP A 844 -49.79 18.33 3.62
N ARG A 845 -50.83 17.62 4.07
CA ARG A 845 -51.74 16.87 3.20
C ARG A 845 -52.55 17.77 2.26
N GLN A 846 -52.87 18.99 2.67
CA GLN A 846 -53.67 19.89 1.84
C GLN A 846 -52.80 20.47 0.72
N LEU A 847 -51.60 20.95 1.06
CA LEU A 847 -50.64 21.44 0.08
C LEU A 847 -50.20 20.34 -0.90
N LEU A 848 -50.06 19.09 -0.43
CA LEU A 848 -49.78 17.96 -1.30
C LEU A 848 -50.91 17.75 -2.31
N ARG A 849 -52.18 17.77 -1.87
CA ARG A 849 -53.35 17.67 -2.75
C ARG A 849 -53.40 18.81 -3.78
N GLU A 850 -53.11 20.04 -3.36
CA GLU A 850 -53.05 21.20 -4.27
C GLU A 850 -51.91 21.06 -5.28
N THR A 851 -50.77 20.55 -4.87
CA THR A 851 -49.61 20.32 -5.72
C THR A 851 -49.85 19.19 -6.72
N LEU A 852 -50.49 18.10 -6.29
CA LEU A 852 -50.94 17.01 -7.16
C LEU A 852 -51.92 17.51 -8.22
N ARG A 853 -52.93 18.30 -7.82
CA ARG A 853 -53.88 18.94 -8.76
C ARG A 853 -53.19 19.87 -9.74
N ALA A 854 -52.23 20.69 -9.28
CA ALA A 854 -51.48 21.60 -10.15
C ALA A 854 -50.62 20.85 -11.19
N ASN A 855 -50.22 19.60 -10.89
CA ASN A 855 -49.48 18.73 -11.79
C ASN A 855 -50.38 17.76 -12.59
N GLY A 856 -51.69 18.01 -12.63
CA GLY A 856 -52.66 17.24 -13.42
C GLY A 856 -52.93 15.83 -12.89
N LEU A 857 -52.76 15.60 -11.59
CA LEU A 857 -53.00 14.34 -10.88
C LEU A 857 -54.26 14.46 -10.01
N HIS A 858 -55.40 14.77 -10.65
CA HIS A 858 -56.64 15.17 -9.97
C HIS A 858 -57.31 14.05 -9.14
N ASP A 859 -57.06 12.79 -9.51
CA ASP A 859 -57.73 11.61 -8.94
C ASP A 859 -56.86 10.82 -7.96
N PHE A 860 -55.66 11.31 -7.62
CA PHE A 860 -54.73 10.60 -6.75
C PHE A 860 -54.95 10.99 -5.28
N GLU A 861 -55.57 10.11 -4.49
CA GLU A 861 -55.59 10.24 -3.02
C GLU A 861 -54.39 9.50 -2.41
N PRO A 862 -53.51 10.18 -1.66
CA PRO A 862 -52.45 9.49 -0.95
C PRO A 862 -53.06 8.63 0.16
N GLU A 863 -52.94 7.31 0.03
CA GLU A 863 -53.16 6.36 1.12
C GLU A 863 -52.08 6.60 2.18
N THR A 864 -52.50 7.09 3.34
CA THR A 864 -51.63 7.20 4.52
C THR A 864 -51.68 5.88 5.27
N ASP A 865 -50.62 5.08 5.18
CA ASP A 865 -50.45 3.88 6.01
C ASP A 865 -50.08 4.31 7.46
N PRO A 866 -50.95 4.08 8.46
CA PRO A 866 -50.69 4.47 9.84
C PRO A 866 -49.47 3.74 10.46
N ASP A 867 -49.12 2.54 9.99
CA ASP A 867 -47.98 1.75 10.52
C ASP A 867 -46.63 2.32 10.07
N VAL A 868 -46.57 2.90 8.87
CA VAL A 868 -45.38 3.60 8.36
C VAL A 868 -45.19 4.94 9.07
N THR A 869 -46.30 5.61 9.42
CA THR A 869 -46.29 6.86 10.20
C THR A 869 -45.66 6.67 11.58
N GLN A 870 -45.91 5.55 12.26
CA GLN A 870 -45.25 5.22 13.53
C GLN A 870 -43.76 4.89 13.39
N ARG A 871 -43.33 4.24 12.28
CA ARG A 871 -41.91 3.90 12.05
C ARG A 871 -41.05 5.12 11.67
N ILE A 872 -41.60 6.08 10.92
CA ILE A 872 -40.90 7.32 10.55
C ILE A 872 -40.74 8.24 11.77
N VAL A 873 -41.77 8.36 12.62
CA VAL A 873 -41.72 9.16 13.85
C VAL A 873 -40.85 8.49 14.92
N GLY A 874 -40.89 7.15 15.03
CA GLY A 874 -40.09 6.39 16.00
C GLY A 874 -38.57 6.45 15.76
N ARG A 875 -38.12 6.59 14.51
CA ARG A 875 -36.68 6.76 14.19
C ARG A 875 -36.17 8.20 14.38
N ALA A 876 -37.05 9.20 14.39
CA ALA A 876 -36.66 10.59 14.69
C ALA A 876 -36.46 10.84 16.20
N GLN A 877 -36.92 9.93 17.07
CA GLN A 877 -36.80 10.04 18.54
C GLN A 877 -35.65 9.22 19.15
N VAL A 878 -34.94 8.41 18.37
CA VAL A 878 -33.77 7.67 18.86
C VAL A 878 -32.53 8.22 18.17
N GLY A 879 -31.99 9.29 18.75
CA GLY A 879 -30.61 9.72 18.53
C GLY A 879 -29.62 8.96 19.43
N PRO A 880 -28.31 9.19 19.31
CA PRO A 880 -27.69 10.41 18.77
C PRO A 880 -27.45 10.40 17.26
#